data_AF-A0A7T4R1V2-F1
#
_entry.id   AF-A0A7T4R1V2-F1
#
_cell.length_a   1.000
_cell.length_b   1.000
_cell.length_c   1.000
_cell.angle_alpha   90.00
_cell.angle_beta   90.00
_cell.angle_gamma   90.00
#
_symmetry.space_group_name_H-M   'P 1'
#
loop_
_entity.id
_entity.type
_entity.pdbx_description
1 polymer ?
#
loop_
_entity_poly.entity_id
_entity_poly.type
_entity_poly.pdbx_seq_one_letter_code
_entity_poly.pdbx_strand_id
1 'polypeptide(L)'
;MATLVGKGVRLSSLSRCCAVFAAQLLLVACQSGVRSDLQSQTIGELIDNSGLRPEQMGISVEKSATASVTVAKENTQAALERSTDDAIDHYDKVVSVEAQPAVRAESLRRSADLRIERAEQLQIDGEGGVSTQLDAAIEAYQSLLGDYRDYTNRAQVYYQLARAYELSGDPERTIHYLLAASEAPYSGDIASEAQFRAAELLVQAKRYQRATEVYSAVLLDENTEYSDIALYKRGWSFYQMADYQAALTDMGGLFEQLLASETTTVALPDLASLSAEEAVSPIEIIKEENREMARDAMRLSVLSLAADTSLLLQDSFTTPSALRFRDDIYHQLGDYLLEKERYTDAADVYRGMVTVKGPSVDSAPYMDKAIASLEAGGFATLAITAREDYIDLFEPLLAPEQGGVGESGATDEVAENWVRYCLDIAAWRHKEAKETPEAEADKRASRFLVAAQWHARLLDKFPSHAEAAQTAVYYGDALYNAGDLQSAALAYARAGYQYPDFEGAADAALASVKSYRALLDLDDATSDAGLTSFFEASQRFVNHYPDHKDATSVQLGSLNVLYSQEQYEALISASASVLKNPALSEGQRAELLAMVAESNVTLQQYSAAEQAFSKLLALESIAGTARADQVRERQAFAVYRYAETLRDSGQAQQRTIAAGKLLEVVALSRDESIRESALYDAAVLRYELEQWRDSAALLARFMTMFPSSDLVPDARGLIASAYEEDGNYVAAAEAYRRIAMQQKVDREIRFNASLKAADLYRRDNNIASLILTYEEHLEHFPEPVDQAQRIRWQLVEILGEGGALDGKGYRRQLENIVAVDQQNPDLPEDSRLIAAQSSLALARIDIQRARKIALKQPLKASLARRRAAMDEAIAALDRASQYQFASVSTAASHELGMLYLDFAKALLQSDRPSGLESDVLAEYSMLLEEQAFPFEEKAIAVFEENLSRLYSGIWNTELRKSLAALTQLEPARYRKQPKLEAVYDALR
;
A
#
# COMPACT_ATOMS: atom_id res chain seq x y z
N MET A 1 20.09 -11.93 33.97
CA MET A 1 20.78 -10.92 34.80
C MET A 1 21.36 -9.89 33.85
N ALA A 2 20.70 -8.73 33.69
CA ALA A 2 21.11 -7.44 34.30
C ALA A 2 22.35 -6.87 33.57
N THR A 3 22.37 -5.70 32.93
CA THR A 3 21.73 -4.38 33.18
C THR A 3 21.97 -3.50 31.93
N LEU A 4 20.94 -2.90 31.31
CA LEU A 4 20.55 -1.47 31.40
C LEU A 4 21.71 -0.45 31.25
N VAL A 5 21.63 0.41 30.23
CA VAL A 5 21.41 1.88 30.33
C VAL A 5 21.26 2.46 28.92
N GLY A 6 20.07 2.98 28.61
CA GLY A 6 19.79 3.84 27.46
C GLY A 6 19.52 5.28 27.89
N LYS A 7 20.15 6.22 27.18
CA LYS A 7 19.87 7.66 27.07
C LYS A 7 20.44 8.06 25.70
N GLY A 8 19.79 8.82 24.83
CA GLY A 8 18.50 9.45 24.84
C GLY A 8 18.31 10.29 23.56
N VAL A 9 17.05 10.44 23.17
CA VAL A 9 16.37 11.68 22.74
C VAL A 9 16.94 12.48 21.54
N ARG A 10 16.10 12.66 20.51
CA ARG A 10 15.52 13.96 20.10
C ARG A 10 14.45 13.80 19.01
N LEU A 11 13.21 14.16 19.33
CA LEU A 11 12.24 14.77 18.40
C LEU A 11 11.26 15.62 19.23
N SER A 12 11.51 16.92 19.21
CA SER A 12 10.53 18.02 19.39
C SER A 12 9.66 18.09 18.11
N SER A 13 8.43 18.58 18.04
CA SER A 13 7.72 19.61 18.80
C SER A 13 6.26 19.61 18.34
N LEU A 14 5.31 19.60 19.26
CA LEU A 14 3.93 20.03 19.00
C LEU A 14 3.46 20.90 20.16
N SER A 15 2.99 22.09 19.77
CA SER A 15 2.00 22.94 20.44
C SER A 15 2.29 23.48 21.85
N ARG A 16 2.48 24.80 21.94
CA ARG A 16 2.17 25.61 23.12
C ARG A 16 1.69 27.01 22.73
N CYS A 17 0.83 27.52 23.63
CA CYS A 17 0.30 28.88 23.84
C CYS A 17 -1.08 29.12 23.21
N CYS A 18 -2.16 29.36 23.97
CA CYS A 18 -2.30 30.05 25.27
C CYS A 18 -3.22 29.25 26.23
N ALA A 19 -2.87 28.95 27.49
CA ALA A 19 -2.60 29.81 28.67
C ALA A 19 -3.89 30.42 29.28
N VAL A 20 -4.15 30.47 30.61
CA VAL A 20 -3.65 29.89 31.87
C VAL A 20 -4.70 30.35 32.92
N PHE A 21 -5.16 29.50 33.85
CA PHE A 21 -5.02 29.70 35.31
C PHE A 21 -5.78 28.64 36.11
N ALA A 22 -5.04 28.00 37.02
CA ALA A 22 -5.53 27.08 38.03
C ALA A 22 -5.31 27.67 39.42
N ALA A 23 -6.20 27.26 40.33
CA ALA A 23 -6.04 27.12 41.78
C ALA A 23 -5.93 28.40 42.65
N GLN A 24 -6.91 28.64 43.53
CA GLN A 24 -6.92 28.07 44.89
C GLN A 24 -8.20 28.40 45.67
N LEU A 25 -8.56 27.45 46.53
CA LEU A 25 -9.54 27.45 47.60
C LEU A 25 -9.36 28.59 48.64
N LEU A 26 -10.47 29.18 49.12
CA LEU A 26 -10.94 29.26 50.53
C LEU A 26 -11.75 30.54 50.83
N LEU A 27 -12.87 30.34 51.54
CA LEU A 27 -13.56 31.26 52.47
C LEU A 27 -14.27 32.50 51.88
N VAL A 28 -15.60 32.46 51.79
CA VAL A 28 -16.54 32.94 52.83
C VAL A 28 -17.96 32.73 52.29
N ALA A 29 -18.70 31.82 52.93
CA ALA A 29 -20.14 31.66 52.82
C ALA A 29 -20.76 31.92 54.19
N CYS A 30 -21.70 32.85 54.24
CA CYS A 30 -22.66 33.20 55.30
C CYS A 30 -23.44 34.40 54.72
N GLN A 31 -24.76 34.47 54.60
CA GLN A 31 -25.92 33.80 55.19
C GLN A 31 -27.01 33.82 54.08
N SER A 32 -27.87 32.81 53.91
CA SER A 32 -28.92 32.33 54.82
C SER A 32 -29.26 30.87 54.44
N GLY A 33 -29.21 29.89 55.35
CA GLY A 33 -30.39 29.35 56.06
C GLY A 33 -31.34 28.65 55.07
N VAL A 34 -31.62 27.34 55.10
CA VAL A 34 -31.89 26.41 56.21
C VAL A 34 -31.74 24.95 55.69
N ARG A 35 -31.44 24.03 56.62
CA ARG A 35 -31.33 22.57 56.44
C ARG A 35 -32.71 21.87 56.31
N SER A 36 -32.69 20.77 55.56
CA SER A 36 -33.46 19.51 55.69
C SER A 36 -34.88 19.56 56.25
N ASP A 37 -35.82 18.99 55.50
CA ASP A 37 -36.80 18.07 56.09
C ASP A 37 -37.21 16.97 55.11
N LEU A 38 -37.03 15.73 55.55
CA LEU A 38 -37.78 14.56 55.12
C LEU A 38 -39.20 14.73 55.66
N GLN A 39 -40.19 14.92 54.79
CA GLN A 39 -41.59 14.70 55.15
C GLN A 39 -42.29 13.90 54.05
N SER A 40 -42.85 12.78 54.48
CA SER A 40 -43.79 11.93 53.77
C SER A 40 -44.96 12.76 53.22
N GLN A 41 -45.09 12.82 51.89
CA GLN A 41 -46.27 13.38 51.24
C GLN A 41 -47.31 12.27 51.10
N THR A 42 -48.38 12.38 51.89
CA THR A 42 -49.61 11.60 51.77
C THR A 42 -50.53 12.21 50.70
N ILE A 43 -51.57 11.46 50.32
CA ILE A 43 -52.56 11.67 49.24
C ILE A 43 -53.47 12.92 49.49
N GLY A 44 -52.89 14.06 49.85
CA GLY A 44 -53.59 15.31 50.15
C GLY A 44 -53.29 16.45 49.16
N GLU A 45 -52.26 16.35 48.32
CA GLU A 45 -51.83 17.46 47.43
C GLU A 45 -52.06 17.20 45.93
N LEU A 46 -52.88 16.21 45.56
CA LEU A 46 -53.20 15.88 44.15
C LEU A 46 -54.60 16.34 43.68
N ILE A 47 -55.31 17.16 44.47
CA ILE A 47 -56.65 17.66 44.13
C ILE A 47 -56.66 19.12 43.63
N ASP A 48 -55.56 19.87 43.69
CA ASP A 48 -55.58 21.30 43.30
C ASP A 48 -55.09 21.62 41.88
N ASN A 49 -55.16 20.67 40.93
CA ASN A 49 -54.84 20.96 39.52
C ASN A 49 -55.73 20.26 38.48
N SER A 50 -56.98 19.98 38.83
CA SER A 50 -58.06 19.78 37.85
C SER A 50 -58.97 21.00 37.91
N GLY A 51 -58.89 21.86 36.90
CA GLY A 51 -59.66 23.11 36.78
C GLY A 51 -61.16 22.89 36.62
N LEU A 52 -61.81 22.33 37.64
CA LEU A 52 -63.25 22.14 37.74
C LEU A 52 -63.78 23.10 38.80
N ARG A 53 -64.31 24.24 38.33
CA ARG A 53 -65.06 25.16 39.18
C ARG A 53 -66.45 24.56 39.46
N PRO A 54 -66.93 24.55 40.70
CA PRO A 54 -68.24 24.00 41.06
C PRO A 54 -69.42 24.94 40.72
N GLU A 55 -69.38 25.62 39.57
CA GLU A 55 -70.43 26.55 39.13
C GLU A 55 -70.99 26.28 37.72
N GLN A 56 -70.62 25.16 37.07
CA GLN A 56 -71.14 24.81 35.74
C GLN A 56 -71.55 23.34 35.65
N MET A 57 -72.47 22.91 36.51
CA MET A 57 -73.38 21.79 36.26
C MET A 57 -74.75 22.16 36.81
N GLY A 58 -75.37 23.16 36.16
CA GLY A 58 -76.77 23.49 36.38
C GLY A 58 -77.63 22.66 35.43
N ILE A 59 -78.10 21.50 35.90
CA ILE A 59 -79.25 20.85 35.28
C ILE A 59 -80.46 21.74 35.57
N SER A 60 -80.91 22.42 34.53
CA SER A 60 -82.12 23.22 34.50
C SER A 60 -83.35 22.31 34.61
N VAL A 61 -83.94 22.22 35.78
CA VAL A 61 -85.35 21.84 35.91
C VAL A 61 -86.18 23.06 35.51
N GLU A 62 -86.87 22.99 34.38
CA GLU A 62 -87.86 23.98 33.96
C GLU A 62 -88.94 24.14 35.03
N LYS A 63 -88.81 25.17 35.87
CA LYS A 63 -89.95 25.73 36.60
C LYS A 63 -90.75 26.60 35.65
N SER A 64 -91.95 26.13 35.33
CA SER A 64 -92.97 26.89 34.62
C SER A 64 -93.27 28.22 35.33
N ALA A 65 -93.52 29.22 34.50
CA ALA A 65 -93.66 30.61 34.85
C ALA A 65 -94.72 30.90 35.93
N THR A 66 -94.39 31.76 36.89
CA THR A 66 -95.32 32.78 37.39
C THR A 66 -94.56 34.03 37.83
N ALA A 67 -95.19 35.16 37.50
CA ALA A 67 -94.65 36.50 37.52
C ALA A 67 -94.43 37.09 38.92
N SER A 68 -93.43 37.97 39.00
CA SER A 68 -93.32 39.16 39.86
C SER A 68 -94.29 39.30 41.06
N VAL A 69 -93.79 39.06 42.28
CA VAL A 69 -94.11 39.86 43.50
C VAL A 69 -92.92 39.81 44.47
N THR A 70 -91.97 40.72 44.32
CA THR A 70 -91.10 41.15 45.44
C THR A 70 -91.96 42.04 46.35
N VAL A 71 -91.87 41.85 47.67
CA VAL A 71 -92.66 42.45 48.79
C VAL A 71 -93.69 41.51 49.47
N ALA A 72 -93.91 40.27 48.99
CA ALA A 72 -94.77 39.29 49.70
C ALA A 72 -94.04 38.10 50.37
N LYS A 73 -92.74 37.87 50.08
CA LYS A 73 -92.05 36.62 50.48
C LYS A 73 -91.75 36.47 51.98
N GLU A 74 -91.39 37.52 52.71
CA GLU A 74 -91.16 37.42 54.16
C GLU A 74 -92.45 37.09 54.94
N ASN A 75 -93.60 37.62 54.50
CA ASN A 75 -94.89 37.32 55.15
C ASN A 75 -95.49 35.98 54.75
N THR A 76 -95.21 35.46 53.55
CA THR A 76 -95.62 34.08 53.18
C THR A 76 -94.72 33.03 53.81
N GLN A 77 -93.42 33.29 53.98
CA GLN A 77 -92.48 32.34 54.59
C GLN A 77 -92.75 32.20 56.10
N ALA A 78 -92.86 33.33 56.82
CA ALA A 78 -93.25 33.31 58.23
C ALA A 78 -94.67 32.75 58.47
N ALA A 79 -95.59 32.92 57.51
CA ALA A 79 -96.91 32.30 57.58
C ALA A 79 -96.88 30.79 57.29
N LEU A 80 -95.99 30.33 56.40
CA LEU A 80 -95.77 28.92 56.11
C LEU A 80 -95.10 28.23 57.31
N GLU A 81 -94.07 28.84 57.91
CA GLU A 81 -93.38 28.33 59.10
C GLU A 81 -94.34 28.18 60.29
N ARG A 82 -95.16 29.20 60.55
CA ARG A 82 -96.19 29.15 61.59
C ARG A 82 -97.25 28.08 61.28
N SER A 83 -97.59 27.89 60.00
CA SER A 83 -98.48 26.82 59.55
C SER A 83 -97.86 25.42 59.70
N THR A 84 -96.54 25.28 59.56
CA THR A 84 -95.82 24.01 59.77
C THR A 84 -95.75 23.67 61.25
N ASP A 85 -95.40 24.63 62.12
CA ASP A 85 -95.37 24.44 63.57
C ASP A 85 -96.79 24.12 64.10
N ASP A 86 -97.83 24.81 63.61
CA ASP A 86 -99.24 24.52 63.94
C ASP A 86 -99.68 23.12 63.45
N ALA A 87 -99.16 22.65 62.31
CA ALA A 87 -99.45 21.33 61.77
C ALA A 87 -98.75 20.20 62.56
N ILE A 88 -97.50 20.41 62.99
CA ILE A 88 -96.78 19.50 63.89
C ILE A 88 -97.57 19.37 65.20
N ASP A 89 -97.95 20.49 65.81
CA ASP A 89 -98.77 20.53 67.03
C ASP A 89 -100.12 19.82 66.85
N HIS A 90 -100.74 19.95 65.67
CA HIS A 90 -101.98 19.26 65.35
C HIS A 90 -101.78 17.74 65.31
N TYR A 91 -100.79 17.26 64.56
CA TYR A 91 -100.52 15.83 64.47
C TYR A 91 -100.07 15.23 65.81
N ASP A 92 -99.29 15.94 66.61
CA ASP A 92 -98.90 15.51 67.96
C ASP A 92 -100.10 15.36 68.89
N LYS A 93 -101.07 16.27 68.83
CA LYS A 93 -102.33 16.14 69.56
C LYS A 93 -103.10 14.90 69.11
N VAL A 94 -103.16 14.62 67.82
CA VAL A 94 -103.81 13.40 67.29
C VAL A 94 -103.11 12.13 67.81
N VAL A 95 -101.78 12.13 67.92
CA VAL A 95 -101.01 11.03 68.50
C VAL A 95 -101.22 10.89 70.02
N SER A 96 -101.45 12.00 70.74
CA SER A 96 -101.69 11.98 72.19
C SER A 96 -103.06 11.43 72.61
N VAL A 97 -104.01 11.32 71.67
CA VAL A 97 -105.38 10.82 71.89
C VAL A 97 -105.51 9.37 71.39
N GLU A 98 -106.48 8.62 71.91
CA GLU A 98 -106.77 7.23 71.52
C GLU A 98 -107.40 7.16 70.11
N ALA A 99 -106.60 7.44 69.08
CA ALA A 99 -106.99 7.37 67.66
C ALA A 99 -106.89 5.93 67.12
N GLN A 100 -107.61 5.65 66.02
CA GLN A 100 -107.50 4.36 65.33
C GLN A 100 -106.03 4.08 64.93
N PRO A 101 -105.56 2.82 65.00
CA PRO A 101 -104.14 2.49 64.78
C PRO A 101 -103.56 3.06 63.48
N ALA A 102 -104.29 3.00 62.36
CA ALA A 102 -103.84 3.55 61.07
C ALA A 102 -103.73 5.10 61.07
N VAL A 103 -104.64 5.79 61.76
CA VAL A 103 -104.61 7.26 61.87
C VAL A 103 -103.46 7.72 62.75
N ARG A 104 -103.21 7.00 63.85
CA ARG A 104 -102.07 7.25 64.73
C ARG A 104 -100.74 7.03 63.99
N ALA A 105 -100.61 5.93 63.25
CA ALA A 105 -99.42 5.63 62.43
C ALA A 105 -99.14 6.72 61.37
N GLU A 106 -100.16 7.14 60.63
CA GLU A 106 -100.03 8.19 59.62
C GLU A 106 -99.77 9.57 60.23
N SER A 107 -100.33 9.86 61.41
CA SER A 107 -100.07 11.13 62.13
C SER A 107 -98.64 11.18 62.67
N LEU A 108 -98.12 10.06 63.19
CA LEU A 108 -96.70 9.93 63.59
C LEU A 108 -95.78 10.19 62.39
N ARG A 109 -96.05 9.55 61.24
CA ARG A 109 -95.28 9.75 60.01
C ARG A 109 -95.29 11.21 59.57
N ARG A 110 -96.48 11.82 59.42
CA ARG A 110 -96.60 13.21 58.94
C ARG A 110 -95.99 14.22 59.89
N SER A 111 -96.16 14.03 61.21
CA SER A 111 -95.52 14.87 62.21
C SER A 111 -93.99 14.78 62.09
N ALA A 112 -93.45 13.58 61.90
CA ALA A 112 -92.01 13.38 61.70
C ALA A 112 -91.50 13.96 60.38
N ASP A 113 -92.23 13.78 59.26
CA ASP A 113 -91.90 14.35 57.94
C ASP A 113 -91.80 15.89 58.05
N LEU A 114 -92.79 16.54 58.65
CA LEU A 114 -92.82 18.00 58.85
C LEU A 114 -91.69 18.50 59.76
N ARG A 115 -91.28 17.70 60.75
CA ARG A 115 -90.15 18.04 61.62
C ARG A 115 -88.81 18.00 60.88
N ILE A 116 -88.62 17.06 59.96
CA ILE A 116 -87.45 17.06 59.07
C ILE A 116 -87.46 18.34 58.22
N GLU A 117 -88.58 18.68 57.58
CA GLU A 117 -88.70 19.90 56.77
C GLU A 117 -88.42 21.16 57.61
N ARG A 118 -88.91 21.19 58.86
CA ARG A 118 -88.64 22.29 59.79
C ARG A 118 -87.18 22.36 60.18
N ALA A 119 -86.54 21.22 60.44
CA ALA A 119 -85.12 21.16 60.78
C ALA A 119 -84.24 21.69 59.64
N GLU A 120 -84.54 21.33 58.39
CA GLU A 120 -83.84 21.84 57.21
C GLU A 120 -84.05 23.33 57.02
N GLN A 121 -85.27 23.83 57.20
CA GLN A 121 -85.55 25.27 57.13
C GLN A 121 -84.75 26.04 58.18
N LEU A 122 -84.74 25.57 59.43
CA LEU A 122 -83.94 26.16 60.50
C LEU A 122 -82.43 26.13 60.18
N GLN A 123 -81.95 25.06 59.55
CA GLN A 123 -80.56 24.94 59.12
C GLN A 123 -80.21 25.93 58.00
N ILE A 124 -81.11 26.14 57.04
CA ILE A 124 -80.97 27.13 55.95
C ILE A 124 -80.94 28.55 56.52
N ASP A 125 -81.83 28.84 57.48
CA ASP A 125 -81.96 30.18 58.08
C ASP A 125 -80.86 30.47 59.12
N GLY A 126 -80.04 29.48 59.48
CA GLY A 126 -78.98 29.60 60.48
C GLY A 126 -79.50 29.71 61.92
N GLU A 127 -80.72 29.23 62.17
CA GLU A 127 -81.39 29.29 63.47
C GLU A 127 -81.10 28.05 64.34
N GLY A 128 -81.18 28.22 65.66
CA GLY A 128 -81.04 27.11 66.62
C GLY A 128 -82.30 26.24 66.68
N GLY A 129 -82.16 24.97 67.09
CA GLY A 129 -83.28 24.04 67.27
C GLY A 129 -83.35 22.89 66.25
N VAL A 130 -82.44 22.86 65.27
CA VAL A 130 -82.29 21.77 64.28
C VAL A 130 -82.21 20.39 64.95
N SER A 131 -81.29 20.22 65.92
CA SER A 131 -81.15 18.95 66.66
C SER A 131 -82.44 18.52 67.35
N THR A 132 -83.17 19.46 67.97
CA THR A 132 -84.41 19.16 68.69
C THR A 132 -85.50 18.66 67.76
N GLN A 133 -85.63 19.25 66.57
CA GLN A 133 -86.60 18.80 65.57
C GLN A 133 -86.21 17.44 64.98
N LEU A 134 -84.92 17.22 64.69
CA LEU A 134 -84.41 15.94 64.19
C LEU A 134 -84.57 14.81 65.21
N ASP A 135 -84.21 15.04 66.48
CA ASP A 135 -84.35 14.05 67.55
C ASP A 135 -85.82 13.63 67.73
N ALA A 136 -86.74 14.59 67.71
CA ALA A 136 -88.18 14.33 67.79
C ALA A 136 -88.72 13.60 66.55
N ALA A 137 -88.22 13.92 65.34
CA ALA A 137 -88.57 13.17 64.12
C ALA A 137 -88.07 11.72 64.19
N ILE A 138 -86.83 11.51 64.61
CA ILE A 138 -86.22 10.17 64.76
C ILE A 138 -87.02 9.35 65.78
N GLU A 139 -87.35 9.91 66.94
CA GLU A 139 -88.15 9.23 67.96
C GLU A 139 -89.54 8.83 67.43
N ALA A 140 -90.19 9.73 66.69
CA ALA A 140 -91.50 9.48 66.08
C ALA A 140 -91.45 8.36 65.03
N TYR A 141 -90.45 8.34 64.14
CA TYR A 141 -90.29 7.25 63.18
C TYR A 141 -89.88 5.92 63.82
N GLN A 142 -89.02 5.93 64.85
CA GLN A 142 -88.63 4.72 65.57
C GLN A 142 -89.83 4.12 66.31
N SER A 143 -90.65 4.96 66.95
CA SER A 143 -91.91 4.55 67.57
C SER A 143 -92.86 3.95 66.54
N LEU A 144 -93.01 4.61 65.39
CA LEU A 144 -93.83 4.12 64.28
C LEU A 144 -93.39 2.73 63.80
N LEU A 145 -92.09 2.51 63.59
CA LEU A 145 -91.55 1.22 63.14
C LEU A 145 -91.63 0.11 64.19
N GLY A 146 -91.60 0.47 65.48
CA GLY A 146 -91.71 -0.44 66.62
C GLY A 146 -93.14 -0.91 66.86
N ASP A 147 -94.08 0.04 66.88
CA ASP A 147 -95.50 -0.19 67.17
C ASP A 147 -96.24 -0.84 65.99
N TYR A 148 -95.79 -0.57 64.75
CA TYR A 148 -96.46 -1.03 63.52
C TYR A 148 -95.52 -1.85 62.62
N ARG A 149 -95.42 -3.15 62.91
CA ARG A 149 -94.50 -4.05 62.19
C ARG A 149 -94.82 -4.21 60.69
N ASP A 150 -96.11 -4.27 60.32
CA ASP A 150 -96.57 -4.47 58.93
C ASP A 150 -96.99 -3.16 58.24
N TYR A 151 -96.38 -2.03 58.61
CA TYR A 151 -96.72 -0.72 58.03
C TYR A 151 -96.40 -0.66 56.54
N THR A 152 -97.39 -0.29 55.70
CA THR A 152 -97.25 -0.33 54.23
C THR A 152 -96.18 0.63 53.71
N ASN A 153 -95.97 1.79 54.33
CA ASN A 153 -94.97 2.78 53.90
C ASN A 153 -93.64 2.64 54.66
N ARG A 154 -93.27 1.42 55.07
CA ARG A 154 -92.05 1.16 55.87
C ARG A 154 -90.78 1.62 55.16
N ALA A 155 -90.68 1.41 53.84
CA ALA A 155 -89.55 1.88 53.02
C ALA A 155 -89.39 3.41 53.10
N GLN A 156 -90.49 4.16 52.95
CA GLN A 156 -90.49 5.62 53.08
C GLN A 156 -90.03 6.08 54.46
N VAL A 157 -90.49 5.40 55.52
CA VAL A 157 -90.11 5.73 56.90
C VAL A 157 -88.62 5.48 57.14
N TYR A 158 -88.07 4.36 56.64
CA TYR A 158 -86.64 4.12 56.71
C TYR A 158 -85.83 5.16 55.91
N TYR A 159 -86.30 5.53 54.73
CA TYR A 159 -85.64 6.54 53.91
C TYR A 159 -85.64 7.93 54.59
N GLN A 160 -86.75 8.35 55.19
CA GLN A 160 -86.80 9.61 55.94
C GLN A 160 -85.98 9.54 57.25
N LEU A 161 -85.94 8.38 57.91
CA LEU A 161 -85.02 8.16 59.04
C LEU A 161 -83.57 8.33 58.62
N ALA A 162 -83.17 7.77 57.47
CA ALA A 162 -81.84 7.98 56.93
C ALA A 162 -81.55 9.46 56.70
N ARG A 163 -82.49 10.21 56.11
CA ARG A 163 -82.38 11.67 55.92
C ARG A 163 -82.23 12.42 57.25
N ALA A 164 -82.99 12.06 58.28
CA ALA A 164 -82.83 12.67 59.60
C ALA A 164 -81.46 12.36 60.24
N TYR A 165 -80.96 11.13 60.07
CA TYR A 165 -79.63 10.75 60.53
C TYR A 165 -78.50 11.43 59.76
N GLU A 166 -78.70 11.67 58.47
CA GLU A 166 -77.76 12.40 57.64
C GLU A 166 -77.65 13.86 58.07
N LEU A 167 -78.79 14.53 58.28
CA LEU A 167 -78.86 15.91 58.76
C LEU A 167 -78.28 16.08 60.18
N SER A 168 -78.37 15.04 61.02
CA SER A 168 -77.76 15.03 62.36
C SER A 168 -76.28 14.61 62.35
N GLY A 169 -75.72 14.24 61.19
CA GLY A 169 -74.31 13.89 61.04
C GLY A 169 -73.93 12.48 61.49
N ASP A 170 -74.86 11.52 61.48
CA ASP A 170 -74.59 10.09 61.78
C ASP A 170 -74.61 9.24 60.48
N PRO A 171 -73.47 9.10 59.79
CA PRO A 171 -73.41 8.38 58.51
C PRO A 171 -73.63 6.86 58.66
N GLU A 172 -73.29 6.26 59.80
CA GLU A 172 -73.46 4.81 60.00
C GLU A 172 -74.94 4.43 60.08
N ARG A 173 -75.72 5.22 60.83
CA ARG A 173 -77.16 5.03 60.89
C ARG A 173 -77.82 5.41 59.58
N THR A 174 -77.32 6.45 58.90
CA THR A 174 -77.79 6.81 57.56
C THR A 174 -77.66 5.63 56.59
N ILE A 175 -76.47 5.04 56.47
CA ILE A 175 -76.23 3.85 55.63
C ILE A 175 -77.14 2.69 56.04
N HIS A 176 -77.24 2.40 57.34
CA HIS A 176 -78.09 1.31 57.85
C HIS A 176 -79.55 1.48 57.42
N TYR A 177 -80.12 2.67 57.59
CA TYR A 177 -81.51 2.93 57.26
C TYR A 177 -81.76 3.06 55.75
N LEU A 178 -80.79 3.54 54.96
CA LEU A 178 -80.88 3.50 53.49
C LEU A 178 -80.94 2.06 52.97
N LEU A 179 -80.06 1.18 53.47
CA LEU A 179 -80.09 -0.24 53.10
C LEU A 179 -81.41 -0.90 53.53
N ALA A 180 -81.87 -0.64 54.76
CA ALA A 180 -83.16 -1.12 55.25
C ALA A 180 -84.35 -0.59 54.44
N ALA A 181 -84.28 0.66 53.95
CA ALA A 181 -85.30 1.22 53.05
C ALA A 181 -85.37 0.46 51.73
N SER A 182 -84.21 0.08 51.18
CA SER A 182 -84.15 -0.68 49.92
C SER A 182 -84.66 -2.11 50.03
N GLU A 183 -84.43 -2.77 51.18
CA GLU A 183 -84.84 -4.16 51.44
C GLU A 183 -86.30 -4.28 51.91
N ALA A 184 -86.95 -3.17 52.28
CA ALA A 184 -88.32 -3.18 52.80
C ALA A 184 -89.35 -3.55 51.71
N PRO A 185 -90.45 -4.26 52.07
CA PRO A 185 -91.52 -4.55 51.13
C PRO A 185 -92.11 -3.27 50.51
N TYR A 186 -92.44 -3.32 49.21
CA TYR A 186 -92.98 -2.18 48.46
C TYR A 186 -92.04 -0.95 48.41
N SER A 187 -90.72 -1.16 48.45
CA SER A 187 -89.72 -0.10 48.31
C SER A 187 -89.83 0.68 47.00
N GLY A 188 -90.24 0.01 45.91
CA GLY A 188 -90.50 0.66 44.61
C GLY A 188 -89.30 1.51 44.16
N ASP A 189 -89.58 2.72 43.69
CA ASP A 189 -88.57 3.66 43.16
C ASP A 189 -87.51 4.09 44.21
N ILE A 190 -87.79 3.92 45.52
CA ILE A 190 -86.86 4.27 46.61
C ILE A 190 -85.66 3.32 46.64
N ALA A 191 -85.83 2.07 46.18
CA ALA A 191 -84.82 1.03 46.38
C ALA A 191 -83.46 1.38 45.76
N SER A 192 -83.47 1.74 44.47
CA SER A 192 -82.24 2.02 43.71
C SER A 192 -81.57 3.31 44.17
N GLU A 193 -82.35 4.37 44.46
CA GLU A 193 -81.82 5.62 45.02
C GLU A 193 -81.21 5.40 46.42
N ALA A 194 -81.90 4.69 47.31
CA ALA A 194 -81.41 4.43 48.65
C ALA A 194 -80.13 3.58 48.64
N GLN A 195 -80.06 2.56 47.78
CA GLN A 195 -78.85 1.77 47.58
C GLN A 195 -77.70 2.61 47.02
N PHE A 196 -77.96 3.43 46.00
CA PHE A 196 -76.95 4.31 45.41
C PHE A 196 -76.37 5.29 46.45
N ARG A 197 -77.24 5.95 47.22
CA ARG A 197 -76.83 6.86 48.30
C ARG A 197 -76.05 6.13 49.41
N ALA A 198 -76.46 4.92 49.77
CA ALA A 198 -75.75 4.10 50.74
C ALA A 198 -74.35 3.73 50.23
N ALA A 199 -74.23 3.37 48.95
CA ALA A 199 -72.97 3.05 48.32
C ALA A 199 -72.02 4.27 48.28
N GLU A 200 -72.51 5.47 47.96
CA GLU A 200 -71.69 6.69 47.97
C GLU A 200 -71.16 7.02 49.38
N LEU A 201 -71.98 6.87 50.42
CA LEU A 201 -71.53 7.03 51.81
C LEU A 201 -70.50 5.95 52.22
N LEU A 202 -70.66 4.72 51.73
CA LEU A 202 -69.68 3.66 51.94
C LEU A 202 -68.34 3.96 51.24
N VAL A 203 -68.36 4.54 50.03
CA VAL A 203 -67.17 5.01 49.33
C VAL A 203 -66.47 6.13 50.11
N GLN A 204 -67.23 7.13 50.60
CA GLN A 204 -66.69 8.20 51.43
C GLN A 204 -66.03 7.66 52.71
N ALA A 205 -66.60 6.61 53.30
CA ALA A 205 -66.04 5.89 54.44
C ALA A 205 -64.88 4.95 54.09
N LYS A 206 -64.44 4.91 52.81
CA LYS A 206 -63.40 4.01 52.26
C LYS A 206 -63.71 2.52 52.43
N ARG A 207 -64.99 2.15 52.56
CA ARG A 207 -65.47 0.76 52.68
C ARG A 207 -65.80 0.20 51.31
N TYR A 208 -64.80 0.18 50.42
CA TYR A 208 -64.98 -0.14 49.00
C TYR A 208 -65.62 -1.50 48.75
N GLN A 209 -65.25 -2.54 49.50
CA GLN A 209 -65.84 -3.88 49.33
C GLN A 209 -67.35 -3.91 49.60
N ARG A 210 -67.81 -3.19 50.63
CA ARG A 210 -69.25 -3.06 50.88
C ARG A 210 -69.92 -2.15 49.86
N ALA A 211 -69.23 -1.09 49.42
CA ALA A 211 -69.74 -0.22 48.37
C ALA A 211 -69.94 -0.97 47.05
N THR A 212 -69.01 -1.86 46.65
CA THR A 212 -69.14 -2.66 45.42
C THR A 212 -70.29 -3.66 45.50
N GLU A 213 -70.52 -4.29 46.65
CA GLU A 213 -71.70 -5.13 46.90
C GLU A 213 -73.01 -4.34 46.70
N VAL A 214 -73.09 -3.14 47.28
CA VAL A 214 -74.29 -2.30 47.19
C VAL A 214 -74.48 -1.71 45.78
N TYR A 215 -73.42 -1.26 45.11
CA TYR A 215 -73.50 -0.86 43.70
C TYR A 215 -73.92 -2.00 42.80
N SER A 216 -73.48 -3.23 43.07
CA SER A 216 -73.92 -4.40 42.32
C SER A 216 -75.42 -4.64 42.46
N ALA A 217 -76.01 -4.31 43.61
CA ALA A 217 -77.46 -4.38 43.80
C ALA A 217 -78.20 -3.31 42.98
N VAL A 218 -77.67 -2.08 42.91
CA VAL A 218 -78.22 -1.01 42.03
C VAL A 218 -78.26 -1.48 40.57
N LEU A 219 -77.19 -2.15 40.12
CA LEU A 219 -77.03 -2.64 38.75
C LEU A 219 -77.90 -3.86 38.40
N LEU A 220 -78.64 -4.44 39.36
CA LEU A 220 -79.63 -5.48 39.05
C LEU A 220 -80.91 -4.92 38.39
N ASP A 221 -81.18 -3.62 38.56
CA ASP A 221 -82.29 -2.93 37.91
C ASP A 221 -81.78 -2.10 36.72
N GLU A 222 -81.79 -2.70 35.53
CA GLU A 222 -81.22 -2.12 34.31
C GLU A 222 -81.90 -0.81 33.85
N ASN A 223 -83.08 -0.45 34.40
CA ASN A 223 -83.84 0.75 34.01
C ASN A 223 -83.70 1.91 35.00
N THR A 224 -82.79 1.82 35.99
CA THR A 224 -82.60 2.91 36.96
C THR A 224 -81.75 4.05 36.39
N GLU A 225 -82.09 5.30 36.73
CA GLU A 225 -81.30 6.49 36.37
C GLU A 225 -79.88 6.47 36.96
N TYR A 226 -79.63 5.63 37.96
CA TYR A 226 -78.34 5.46 38.63
C TYR A 226 -77.43 4.42 37.96
N SER A 227 -77.87 3.72 36.91
CA SER A 227 -77.15 2.56 36.34
C SER A 227 -75.73 2.92 35.89
N ASP A 228 -75.59 3.90 34.99
CA ASP A 228 -74.28 4.29 34.44
C ASP A 228 -73.33 4.81 35.54
N ILE A 229 -73.85 5.64 36.45
CA ILE A 229 -73.05 6.21 37.55
C ILE A 229 -72.68 5.12 38.56
N ALA A 230 -73.57 4.17 38.87
CA ALA A 230 -73.28 3.05 39.76
C ALA A 230 -72.19 2.14 39.17
N LEU A 231 -72.23 1.86 37.86
CA LEU A 231 -71.20 1.08 37.18
C LEU A 231 -69.85 1.79 37.20
N TYR A 232 -69.84 3.09 36.88
CA TYR A 232 -68.67 3.95 36.99
C TYR A 232 -68.07 3.94 38.41
N LYS A 233 -68.89 4.16 39.44
CA LYS A 233 -68.45 4.22 40.85
C LYS A 233 -68.02 2.86 41.40
N ARG A 234 -68.62 1.77 40.94
CA ARG A 234 -68.19 0.41 41.28
C ARG A 234 -66.82 0.10 40.70
N GLY A 235 -66.58 0.47 39.44
CA GLY A 235 -65.27 0.36 38.81
C GLY A 235 -64.18 1.10 39.56
N TRP A 236 -64.43 2.36 39.97
CA TRP A 236 -63.50 3.10 40.84
C TRP A 236 -63.27 2.43 42.19
N SER A 237 -64.31 1.84 42.77
CA SER A 237 -64.18 1.11 44.04
C SER A 237 -63.34 -0.16 43.90
N PHE A 238 -63.45 -0.90 42.79
CA PHE A 238 -62.57 -2.02 42.46
C PHE A 238 -61.11 -1.58 42.27
N TYR A 239 -60.88 -0.46 41.57
CA TYR A 239 -59.54 0.11 41.43
C TYR A 239 -58.90 0.45 42.79
N GLN A 240 -59.65 1.06 43.71
CA GLN A 240 -59.16 1.34 45.07
C GLN A 240 -58.85 0.07 45.88
N MET A 241 -59.41 -1.07 45.49
CA MET A 241 -59.12 -2.39 46.06
C MET A 241 -57.98 -3.14 45.35
N ALA A 242 -57.33 -2.52 44.36
CA ALA A 242 -56.36 -3.14 43.46
C ALA A 242 -56.91 -4.34 42.65
N ASP A 243 -58.23 -4.43 42.50
CA ASP A 243 -58.87 -5.40 41.59
C ASP A 243 -59.04 -4.76 40.21
N TYR A 244 -57.91 -4.61 39.51
CA TYR A 244 -57.84 -3.92 38.23
C TYR A 244 -58.62 -4.63 37.12
N GLN A 245 -58.72 -5.96 37.19
CA GLN A 245 -59.49 -6.74 36.21
C GLN A 245 -61.00 -6.48 36.36
N ALA A 246 -61.52 -6.46 37.59
CA ALA A 246 -62.92 -6.10 37.83
C ALA A 246 -63.21 -4.64 37.44
N ALA A 247 -62.29 -3.71 37.74
CA ALA A 247 -62.41 -2.32 37.33
C ALA A 247 -62.49 -2.16 35.81
N LEU A 248 -61.61 -2.85 35.06
CA LEU A 248 -61.63 -2.86 33.59
C LEU A 248 -62.91 -3.47 33.01
N THR A 249 -63.41 -4.53 33.64
CA THR A 249 -64.69 -5.15 33.25
C THR A 249 -65.85 -4.16 33.38
N ASP A 250 -65.90 -3.42 34.49
CA ASP A 250 -66.92 -2.38 34.71
C ASP A 250 -66.78 -1.21 33.71
N MET A 251 -65.55 -0.76 33.40
CA MET A 251 -65.35 0.28 32.39
C MET A 251 -65.74 -0.19 30.99
N GLY A 252 -65.42 -1.43 30.62
CA GLY A 252 -65.84 -2.04 29.36
C GLY A 252 -67.37 -2.11 29.24
N GLY A 253 -68.06 -2.49 30.32
CA GLY A 253 -69.53 -2.46 30.38
C GLY A 253 -70.10 -1.05 30.27
N LEU A 254 -69.47 -0.06 30.89
CA LEU A 254 -69.89 1.34 30.81
C LEU A 254 -69.74 1.89 29.39
N PHE A 255 -68.62 1.59 28.71
CA PHE A 255 -68.45 1.94 27.29
C PHE A 255 -69.53 1.33 26.41
N GLU A 256 -69.95 0.09 26.70
CA GLU A 256 -71.03 -0.56 25.99
C GLU A 256 -72.38 0.10 26.23
N GLN A 257 -72.73 0.42 27.49
CA GLN A 257 -73.99 1.11 27.82
C GLN A 257 -74.06 2.50 27.16
N LEU A 258 -72.99 3.28 27.27
CA LEU A 258 -72.93 4.63 26.69
C LEU A 258 -73.05 4.61 25.17
N LEU A 259 -72.41 3.67 24.47
CA LEU A 259 -72.55 3.53 23.02
C LEU A 259 -73.89 2.90 22.60
N ALA A 260 -74.43 1.95 23.36
CA ALA A 260 -75.71 1.30 23.06
C ALA A 260 -76.87 2.31 23.13
N SER A 261 -76.81 3.26 24.07
CA SER A 261 -77.80 4.34 24.18
C SER A 261 -77.92 5.20 22.91
N GLU A 262 -76.86 5.26 22.10
CA GLU A 262 -76.83 5.97 20.81
C GLU A 262 -77.33 5.12 19.63
N THR A 263 -77.08 3.80 19.65
CA THR A 263 -77.41 2.87 18.54
C THR A 263 -78.90 2.73 18.23
N THR A 264 -79.79 3.25 19.09
CA THR A 264 -81.23 3.31 18.79
C THR A 264 -81.54 4.38 17.73
N THR A 265 -80.61 5.28 17.40
CA THR A 265 -80.84 6.40 16.46
C THR A 265 -79.93 6.42 15.23
N VAL A 266 -78.76 5.78 15.26
CA VAL A 266 -77.82 5.71 14.14
C VAL A 266 -77.23 4.31 14.02
N ALA A 267 -77.24 3.73 12.82
CA ALA A 267 -76.53 2.49 12.55
C ALA A 267 -75.01 2.78 12.55
N LEU A 268 -74.31 2.32 13.59
CA LEU A 268 -72.85 2.42 13.63
C LEU A 268 -72.26 1.54 12.51
N PRO A 269 -71.37 2.07 11.65
CA PRO A 269 -70.70 1.27 10.64
C PRO A 269 -69.89 0.13 11.26
N ASP A 270 -69.74 -0.96 10.52
CA ASP A 270 -68.97 -2.12 10.93
C ASP A 270 -67.52 -1.70 11.19
N LEU A 271 -66.96 -2.15 12.31
CA LEU A 271 -65.57 -1.91 12.71
C LEU A 271 -64.59 -2.36 11.61
N ALA A 272 -64.98 -3.38 10.83
CA ALA A 272 -64.19 -3.90 9.72
C ALA A 272 -64.23 -3.04 8.44
N SER A 273 -65.07 -1.98 8.39
CA SER A 273 -65.32 -1.19 7.17
C SER A 273 -64.89 0.27 7.23
N LEU A 274 -64.33 0.74 8.36
CA LEU A 274 -63.90 2.13 8.52
C LEU A 274 -62.44 2.30 8.07
N SER A 275 -62.20 3.31 7.22
CA SER A 275 -60.85 3.77 6.88
C SER A 275 -60.28 4.65 8.00
N ALA A 276 -58.95 4.74 8.13
CA ALA A 276 -58.28 5.50 9.19
C ALA A 276 -58.61 7.01 9.16
N GLU A 277 -58.92 7.57 7.99
CA GLU A 277 -59.28 8.99 7.83
C GLU A 277 -60.73 9.32 8.26
N GLU A 278 -61.58 8.30 8.43
CA GLU A 278 -62.99 8.44 8.81
C GLU A 278 -63.27 8.07 10.29
N ALA A 279 -62.23 7.65 11.02
CA ALA A 279 -62.32 7.20 12.40
C ALA A 279 -62.48 8.38 13.37
N VAL A 280 -63.73 8.73 13.69
CA VAL A 280 -64.06 9.61 14.81
C VAL A 280 -63.82 8.85 16.12
N SER A 281 -63.10 9.45 17.08
CA SER A 281 -62.89 8.83 18.41
C SER A 281 -64.25 8.39 18.98
N PRO A 282 -64.37 7.18 19.54
CA PRO A 282 -65.66 6.69 20.02
C PRO A 282 -66.28 7.58 21.11
N ILE A 283 -65.46 8.38 21.82
CA ILE A 283 -65.93 9.37 22.80
C ILE A 283 -66.76 10.48 22.13
N GLU A 284 -66.40 10.92 20.93
CA GLU A 284 -67.10 12.01 20.24
C GLU A 284 -68.48 11.57 19.72
N ILE A 285 -68.70 10.26 19.60
CA ILE A 285 -69.99 9.64 19.25
C ILE A 285 -70.96 9.64 20.45
N ILE A 286 -70.44 9.64 21.69
CA ILE A 286 -71.26 9.69 22.91
C ILE A 286 -71.86 11.10 23.07
N LYS A 287 -73.09 11.20 23.63
CA LYS A 287 -73.73 12.49 23.93
C LYS A 287 -72.82 13.39 24.75
N GLU A 288 -72.85 14.68 24.43
CA GLU A 288 -72.06 15.73 25.10
C GLU A 288 -72.08 15.60 26.63
N GLU A 289 -73.25 15.35 27.22
CA GLU A 289 -73.46 15.22 28.67
C GLU A 289 -72.74 14.02 29.31
N ASN A 290 -72.47 12.96 28.53
CA ASN A 290 -71.83 11.73 29.01
C ASN A 290 -70.35 11.60 28.60
N ARG A 291 -69.82 12.53 27.79
CA ARG A 291 -68.42 12.48 27.31
C ARG A 291 -67.40 12.54 28.43
N GLU A 292 -67.63 13.36 29.45
CA GLU A 292 -66.73 13.45 30.60
C GLU A 292 -66.65 12.12 31.37
N MET A 293 -67.79 11.46 31.58
CA MET A 293 -67.81 10.14 32.22
C MET A 293 -67.07 9.09 31.38
N ALA A 294 -67.22 9.13 30.05
CA ALA A 294 -66.46 8.25 29.14
C ALA A 294 -64.95 8.53 29.18
N ARG A 295 -64.53 9.80 29.21
CA ARG A 295 -63.12 10.20 29.37
C ARG A 295 -62.54 9.75 30.70
N ASP A 296 -63.29 9.86 31.79
CA ASP A 296 -62.84 9.38 33.09
C ASP A 296 -62.78 7.85 33.16
N ALA A 297 -63.72 7.16 32.54
CA ALA A 297 -63.70 5.70 32.42
C ALA A 297 -62.48 5.21 31.60
N MET A 298 -62.15 5.94 30.53
CA MET A 298 -60.93 5.75 29.75
C MET A 298 -59.69 5.95 30.61
N ARG A 299 -59.63 7.04 31.38
CA ARG A 299 -58.54 7.30 32.32
C ARG A 299 -58.40 6.19 33.36
N LEU A 300 -59.50 5.71 33.94
CA LEU A 300 -59.46 4.62 34.91
C LEU A 300 -58.96 3.32 34.28
N SER A 301 -59.35 3.05 33.03
CA SER A 301 -58.87 1.91 32.26
C SER A 301 -57.35 1.99 32.05
N VAL A 302 -56.84 3.15 31.64
CA VAL A 302 -55.40 3.41 31.50
C VAL A 302 -54.68 3.25 32.83
N LEU A 303 -55.22 3.77 33.93
CA LEU A 303 -54.63 3.62 35.27
C LEU A 303 -54.60 2.16 35.74
N SER A 304 -55.65 1.40 35.46
CA SER A 304 -55.76 -0.01 35.82
C SER A 304 -54.76 -0.86 35.02
N LEU A 305 -54.66 -0.63 33.71
CA LEU A 305 -53.69 -1.29 32.84
C LEU A 305 -52.25 -0.86 33.14
N ALA A 306 -52.03 0.39 33.52
CA ALA A 306 -50.71 0.82 33.96
C ALA A 306 -50.32 0.12 35.27
N ALA A 307 -51.26 -0.12 36.19
CA ALA A 307 -50.97 -0.84 37.42
C ALA A 307 -50.63 -2.33 37.17
N ASP A 308 -51.27 -2.96 36.18
CA ASP A 308 -50.93 -4.32 35.71
C ASP A 308 -51.08 -4.43 34.18
N THR A 309 -49.97 -4.29 33.46
CA THR A 309 -49.94 -4.32 31.99
C THR A 309 -50.17 -5.72 31.43
N SER A 310 -50.05 -6.78 32.25
CA SER A 310 -50.33 -8.15 31.80
C SER A 310 -51.80 -8.35 31.43
N LEU A 311 -52.70 -7.54 32.00
CA LEU A 311 -54.14 -7.56 31.72
C LEU A 311 -54.47 -7.15 30.28
N LEU A 312 -53.59 -6.39 29.63
CA LEU A 312 -53.72 -6.01 28.23
C LEU A 312 -53.66 -7.24 27.30
N LEU A 313 -52.95 -8.30 27.72
CA LEU A 313 -52.74 -9.54 26.96
C LEU A 313 -53.80 -10.61 27.26
N GLN A 314 -54.75 -10.34 28.17
CA GLN A 314 -55.72 -11.32 28.69
C GLN A 314 -57.16 -11.11 28.20
N ASP A 315 -57.36 -10.43 27.06
CA ASP A 315 -58.68 -10.13 26.47
C ASP A 315 -59.61 -9.31 27.40
N SER A 316 -59.08 -8.36 28.19
CA SER A 316 -59.90 -7.55 29.13
C SER A 316 -60.95 -6.63 28.45
N PHE A 317 -60.98 -6.58 27.11
CA PHE A 317 -61.97 -5.86 26.30
C PHE A 317 -62.59 -6.84 25.28
N THR A 318 -63.52 -7.68 25.74
CA THR A 318 -64.16 -8.72 24.89
C THR A 318 -65.40 -8.23 24.14
N THR A 319 -65.98 -7.09 24.50
CA THR A 319 -67.24 -6.62 23.91
C THR A 319 -66.98 -5.79 22.65
N PRO A 320 -67.81 -5.92 21.59
CA PRO A 320 -67.61 -5.17 20.33
C PRO A 320 -67.51 -3.65 20.52
N SER A 321 -68.20 -3.10 21.51
CA SER A 321 -68.14 -1.68 21.86
C SER A 321 -66.81 -1.30 22.52
N ALA A 322 -66.30 -2.11 23.46
CA ALA A 322 -65.00 -1.90 24.08
C ALA A 322 -63.84 -2.01 23.07
N LEU A 323 -63.99 -2.83 22.03
CA LEU A 323 -63.04 -2.92 20.92
C LEU A 323 -62.87 -1.61 20.15
N ARG A 324 -63.90 -0.75 20.11
CA ARG A 324 -63.81 0.58 19.44
C ARG A 324 -62.84 1.51 20.16
N PHE A 325 -62.72 1.40 21.48
CA PHE A 325 -61.84 2.22 22.30
C PHE A 325 -60.40 1.70 22.38
N ARG A 326 -60.13 0.52 21.80
CA ARG A 326 -58.83 -0.15 21.91
C ARG A 326 -57.67 0.76 21.48
N ASP A 327 -57.81 1.42 20.34
CA ASP A 327 -56.76 2.28 19.79
C ASP A 327 -56.41 3.43 20.75
N ASP A 328 -57.45 4.12 21.24
CA ASP A 328 -57.30 5.22 22.20
C ASP A 328 -56.70 4.73 23.53
N ILE A 329 -57.09 3.55 24.01
CA ILE A 329 -56.56 2.94 25.24
C ILE A 329 -55.08 2.61 25.08
N TYR A 330 -54.67 1.94 23.99
CA TYR A 330 -53.27 1.58 23.75
C TYR A 330 -52.40 2.83 23.60
N HIS A 331 -52.90 3.85 22.90
CA HIS A 331 -52.18 5.11 22.72
C HIS A 331 -51.99 5.84 24.05
N GLN A 332 -53.07 6.05 24.80
CA GLN A 332 -53.02 6.74 26.10
C GLN A 332 -52.23 5.96 27.14
N LEU A 333 -52.32 4.63 27.15
CA LEU A 333 -51.53 3.79 28.04
C LEU A 333 -50.04 3.88 27.73
N GLY A 334 -49.65 3.78 26.45
CA GLY A 334 -48.27 3.92 26.05
C GLY A 334 -47.71 5.30 26.41
N ASP A 335 -48.46 6.37 26.11
CA ASP A 335 -48.07 7.75 26.41
C ASP A 335 -47.96 7.97 27.93
N TYR A 336 -48.91 7.45 28.71
CA TYR A 336 -48.88 7.51 30.17
C TYR A 336 -47.67 6.77 30.76
N LEU A 337 -47.37 5.57 30.27
CA LEU A 337 -46.20 4.80 30.72
C LEU A 337 -44.89 5.51 30.36
N LEU A 338 -44.82 6.14 29.19
CA LEU A 338 -43.68 6.94 28.78
C LEU A 338 -43.49 8.17 29.69
N GLU A 339 -44.56 8.89 30.03
CA GLU A 339 -44.54 10.00 30.99
C GLU A 339 -44.05 9.56 32.36
N LYS A 340 -44.36 8.32 32.77
CA LYS A 340 -43.88 7.72 34.03
C LYS A 340 -42.52 7.02 33.92
N GLU A 341 -41.78 7.25 32.84
CA GLU A 341 -40.44 6.69 32.58
C GLU A 341 -40.40 5.14 32.57
N ARG A 342 -41.55 4.48 32.34
CA ARG A 342 -41.67 3.02 32.18
C ARG A 342 -41.49 2.61 30.72
N TYR A 343 -40.31 2.89 30.19
CA TYR A 343 -39.99 2.82 28.76
C TYR A 343 -40.20 1.44 28.11
N THR A 344 -39.79 0.34 28.77
CA THR A 344 -39.96 -1.02 28.24
C THR A 344 -41.42 -1.42 28.20
N ASP A 345 -42.18 -1.04 29.23
CA ASP A 345 -43.61 -1.34 29.31
C ASP A 345 -44.38 -0.55 28.24
N ALA A 346 -44.04 0.73 28.02
CA ALA A 346 -44.59 1.53 26.94
C ALA A 346 -44.29 0.90 25.57
N ALA A 347 -43.05 0.44 25.35
CA ALA A 347 -42.66 -0.23 24.12
C ALA A 347 -43.44 -1.53 23.89
N ASP A 348 -43.64 -2.34 24.93
CA ASP A 348 -44.42 -3.58 24.84
C ASP A 348 -45.91 -3.31 24.57
N VAL A 349 -46.48 -2.24 25.14
CA VAL A 349 -47.85 -1.81 24.83
C VAL A 349 -47.97 -1.44 23.34
N TYR A 350 -47.08 -0.61 22.82
CA TYR A 350 -47.13 -0.24 21.40
C TYR A 350 -46.84 -1.43 20.45
N ARG A 351 -45.92 -2.34 20.81
CA ARG A 351 -45.71 -3.60 20.06
C ARG A 351 -46.95 -4.52 20.09
N GLY A 352 -47.63 -4.57 21.24
CA GLY A 352 -48.89 -5.29 21.40
C GLY A 352 -49.94 -4.80 20.42
N MET A 353 -49.99 -3.49 20.15
CA MET A 353 -50.90 -2.92 19.17
C MET A 353 -50.68 -3.46 17.75
N VAL A 354 -49.42 -3.58 17.34
CA VAL A 354 -49.05 -4.14 16.02
C VAL A 354 -49.38 -5.62 15.94
N THR A 355 -49.21 -6.34 17.05
CA THR A 355 -49.62 -7.75 17.15
C THR A 355 -51.12 -7.92 16.96
N VAL A 356 -51.92 -7.02 17.56
CA VAL A 356 -53.39 -7.09 17.50
C VAL A 356 -53.95 -6.64 16.15
N LYS A 357 -53.39 -5.58 15.55
CA LYS A 357 -53.84 -5.07 14.24
C LYS A 357 -53.27 -5.86 13.06
N GLY A 358 -52.15 -6.56 13.27
CA GLY A 358 -51.31 -7.10 12.21
C GLY A 358 -50.38 -6.04 11.60
N PRO A 359 -49.28 -6.44 10.94
CA PRO A 359 -48.40 -5.50 10.24
C PRO A 359 -49.12 -4.85 9.06
N SER A 360 -49.28 -3.53 9.12
CA SER A 360 -49.90 -2.69 8.09
C SER A 360 -49.27 -1.30 8.14
N VAL A 361 -49.58 -0.47 7.14
CA VAL A 361 -49.13 0.93 7.13
C VAL A 361 -49.64 1.68 8.36
N ASP A 362 -50.89 1.45 8.77
CA ASP A 362 -51.49 2.06 9.97
C ASP A 362 -50.87 1.59 11.29
N SER A 363 -50.30 0.39 11.33
CA SER A 363 -49.67 -0.15 12.55
C SER A 363 -48.18 0.19 12.68
N ALA A 364 -47.52 0.60 11.59
CA ALA A 364 -46.10 0.98 11.59
C ALA A 364 -45.74 2.10 12.58
N PRO A 365 -46.53 3.20 12.74
CA PRO A 365 -46.24 4.24 13.72
C PRO A 365 -46.19 3.74 15.17
N TYR A 366 -46.88 2.65 15.51
CA TYR A 366 -46.81 2.06 16.85
C TYR A 366 -45.47 1.35 17.07
N MET A 367 -44.91 0.68 16.06
CA MET A 367 -43.54 0.17 16.18
C MET A 367 -42.52 1.30 16.29
N ASP A 368 -42.71 2.42 15.57
CA ASP A 368 -41.87 3.61 15.72
C ASP A 368 -41.93 4.17 17.15
N LYS A 369 -43.12 4.27 17.74
CA LYS A 369 -43.29 4.66 19.15
C LYS A 369 -42.63 3.66 20.11
N ALA A 370 -42.67 2.36 19.82
CA ALA A 370 -41.97 1.35 20.62
C ALA A 370 -40.45 1.55 20.59
N ILE A 371 -39.88 1.78 19.41
CA ILE A 371 -38.45 2.07 19.23
C ILE A 371 -38.08 3.36 19.97
N ALA A 372 -38.84 4.45 19.77
CA ALA A 372 -38.61 5.74 20.41
C ALA A 372 -38.70 5.65 21.95
N SER A 373 -39.59 4.82 22.49
CA SER A 373 -39.71 4.57 23.93
C SER A 373 -38.44 3.93 24.48
N LEU A 374 -37.90 2.92 23.80
CA LEU A 374 -36.66 2.24 24.19
C LEU A 374 -35.45 3.19 24.11
N GLU A 375 -35.42 4.07 23.10
CA GLU A 375 -34.38 5.09 22.95
C GLU A 375 -34.43 6.14 24.06
N ALA A 376 -35.61 6.63 24.41
CA ALA A 376 -35.80 7.56 25.51
C ALA A 376 -35.31 6.99 26.85
N GLY A 377 -35.46 5.67 27.05
CA GLY A 377 -34.93 4.96 28.21
C GLY A 377 -33.44 4.59 28.14
N GLY A 378 -32.75 4.89 27.04
CA GLY A 378 -31.34 4.54 26.85
C GLY A 378 -31.06 3.06 26.58
N PHE A 379 -32.09 2.27 26.23
CA PHE A 379 -31.98 0.83 25.97
C PHE A 379 -31.52 0.54 24.54
N ALA A 380 -30.34 1.01 24.16
CA ALA A 380 -29.84 0.97 22.78
C ALA A 380 -29.88 -0.43 22.13
N THR A 381 -29.52 -1.49 22.86
CA THR A 381 -29.59 -2.87 22.33
C THR A 381 -31.02 -3.29 22.02
N LEU A 382 -31.98 -3.00 22.91
CA LEU A 382 -33.39 -3.33 22.70
C LEU A 382 -33.97 -2.50 21.56
N ALA A 383 -33.61 -1.21 21.44
CA ALA A 383 -34.04 -0.35 20.35
C ALA A 383 -33.56 -0.89 18.98
N ILE A 384 -32.31 -1.38 18.89
CA ILE A 384 -31.80 -2.00 17.65
C ILE A 384 -32.55 -3.30 17.34
N THR A 385 -32.83 -4.15 18.33
CA THR A 385 -33.66 -5.35 18.10
C THR A 385 -35.07 -4.98 17.66
N ALA A 386 -35.68 -3.93 18.23
CA ALA A 386 -37.01 -3.46 17.81
C ALA A 386 -37.00 -2.89 16.38
N ARG A 387 -35.89 -2.29 15.94
CA ARG A 387 -35.68 -1.90 14.54
C ARG A 387 -35.56 -3.12 13.62
N GLU A 388 -34.84 -4.18 14.03
CA GLU A 388 -34.76 -5.44 13.27
C GLU A 388 -36.17 -6.06 13.12
N ASP A 389 -36.95 -6.10 14.21
CA ASP A 389 -38.37 -6.51 14.20
C ASP A 389 -39.19 -5.64 13.24
N TYR A 390 -39.00 -4.31 13.23
CA TYR A 390 -39.68 -3.40 12.29
C TYR A 390 -39.40 -3.79 10.84
N ILE A 391 -38.12 -3.97 10.48
CA ILE A 391 -37.74 -4.37 9.12
C ILE A 391 -38.45 -5.67 8.75
N ASP A 392 -38.37 -6.71 9.58
CA ASP A 392 -38.91 -8.02 9.23
C ASP A 392 -40.46 -8.04 9.19
N LEU A 393 -41.14 -7.25 10.04
CA LEU A 393 -42.60 -7.15 10.05
C LEU A 393 -43.15 -6.37 8.85
N PHE A 394 -42.50 -5.28 8.44
CA PHE A 394 -43.04 -4.36 7.43
C PHE A 394 -42.36 -4.48 6.05
N GLU A 395 -41.24 -5.19 5.92
CA GLU A 395 -40.58 -5.48 4.63
C GLU A 395 -41.53 -6.07 3.55
N PRO A 396 -42.49 -6.95 3.88
CA PRO A 396 -43.45 -7.49 2.90
C PRO A 396 -44.36 -6.43 2.28
N LEU A 397 -44.64 -5.32 2.99
CA LEU A 397 -45.45 -4.21 2.47
C LEU A 397 -44.69 -3.40 1.39
N LEU A 398 -43.37 -3.52 1.36
CA LEU A 398 -42.47 -2.81 0.44
C LEU A 398 -42.13 -3.65 -0.81
N ALA A 399 -42.91 -4.69 -1.11
CA ALA A 399 -42.76 -5.44 -2.34
C ALA A 399 -43.27 -4.61 -3.54
N PRO A 400 -42.62 -4.66 -4.71
CA PRO A 400 -43.14 -3.96 -5.89
C PRO A 400 -44.50 -4.55 -6.26
N GLU A 401 -45.58 -3.81 -5.99
CA GLU A 401 -46.92 -4.25 -6.32
C GLU A 401 -47.03 -4.49 -7.83
N GLN A 402 -47.55 -5.65 -8.23
CA GLN A 402 -48.08 -5.82 -9.57
C GLN A 402 -49.40 -5.04 -9.68
N GLY A 403 -49.29 -3.73 -9.87
CA GLY A 403 -50.34 -2.85 -10.36
C GLY A 403 -51.61 -2.74 -9.49
N GLY A 404 -51.65 -1.73 -8.62
CA GLY A 404 -52.89 -1.23 -8.02
C GLY A 404 -52.65 0.12 -7.37
N VAL A 405 -53.28 1.18 -7.87
CA VAL A 405 -53.19 2.52 -7.30
C VAL A 405 -53.91 2.54 -5.94
N GLY A 406 -53.18 2.76 -4.85
CA GLY A 406 -53.72 3.04 -3.52
C GLY A 406 -52.63 3.60 -2.59
N GLU A 407 -52.79 4.86 -2.16
CA GLU A 407 -52.02 5.53 -1.09
C GLU A 407 -50.48 5.52 -1.18
N SER A 408 -49.94 6.28 -2.15
CA SER A 408 -48.48 6.41 -2.32
C SER A 408 -47.77 7.05 -1.12
N GLY A 409 -48.41 7.93 -0.35
CA GLY A 409 -47.72 8.66 0.73
C GLY A 409 -47.41 7.84 1.99
N ALA A 410 -48.28 6.90 2.34
CA ALA A 410 -48.17 6.16 3.60
C ALA A 410 -47.22 4.94 3.47
N THR A 411 -47.14 4.37 2.26
CA THR A 411 -46.10 3.39 1.90
C THR A 411 -44.72 4.03 1.78
N ASP A 412 -44.64 5.30 1.35
CA ASP A 412 -43.39 6.07 1.32
C ASP A 412 -42.82 6.27 2.74
N GLU A 413 -43.64 6.56 3.75
CA GLU A 413 -43.16 6.71 5.15
C GLU A 413 -42.60 5.40 5.72
N VAL A 414 -43.26 4.27 5.47
CA VAL A 414 -42.75 2.95 5.87
C VAL A 414 -41.44 2.64 5.13
N ALA A 415 -41.32 3.00 3.85
CA ALA A 415 -40.09 2.84 3.09
C ALA A 415 -38.94 3.69 3.64
N GLU A 416 -39.19 4.96 3.95
CA GLU A 416 -38.20 5.87 4.56
C GLU A 416 -37.75 5.40 5.95
N ASN A 417 -38.69 4.99 6.80
CA ASN A 417 -38.38 4.43 8.13
C ASN A 417 -37.62 3.10 8.00
N TRP A 418 -37.98 2.24 7.06
CA TRP A 418 -37.25 1.01 6.76
C TRP A 418 -35.81 1.32 6.34
N VAL A 419 -35.59 2.29 5.45
CA VAL A 419 -34.25 2.70 5.03
C VAL A 419 -33.46 3.24 6.22
N ARG A 420 -34.04 4.17 6.99
CA ARG A 420 -33.42 4.75 8.20
C ARG A 420 -32.99 3.66 9.19
N TYR A 421 -33.89 2.73 9.52
CA TYR A 421 -33.59 1.68 10.48
C TYR A 421 -32.59 0.66 9.94
N CYS A 422 -32.63 0.32 8.66
CA CYS A 422 -31.62 -0.53 8.05
C CYS A 422 -30.22 0.10 8.15
N LEU A 423 -30.10 1.41 7.93
CA LEU A 423 -28.85 2.17 8.12
C LEU A 423 -28.42 2.21 9.58
N ASP A 424 -29.34 2.47 10.52
CA ASP A 424 -29.06 2.48 11.97
C ASP A 424 -28.56 1.11 12.46
N ILE A 425 -29.20 0.03 12.03
CA ILE A 425 -28.80 -1.35 12.36
C ILE A 425 -27.40 -1.62 11.78
N ALA A 426 -27.17 -1.30 10.51
CA ALA A 426 -25.87 -1.52 9.87
C ALA A 426 -24.75 -0.75 10.59
N ALA A 427 -24.99 0.52 10.95
CA ALA A 427 -24.05 1.35 11.70
C ALA A 427 -23.76 0.77 13.10
N TRP A 428 -24.79 0.30 13.81
CA TRP A 428 -24.64 -0.36 15.11
C TRP A 428 -23.80 -1.63 15.02
N ARG A 429 -24.12 -2.52 14.07
CA ARG A 429 -23.39 -3.77 13.85
C ARG A 429 -21.94 -3.52 13.42
N HIS A 430 -21.70 -2.49 12.61
CA HIS A 430 -20.35 -2.07 12.25
C HIS A 430 -19.56 -1.57 13.47
N LYS A 431 -20.18 -0.79 14.36
CA LYS A 431 -19.56 -0.35 15.62
C LYS A 431 -19.25 -1.53 16.53
N GLU A 432 -20.19 -2.47 16.69
CA GLU A 432 -19.99 -3.70 17.46
C GLU A 432 -18.80 -4.53 16.91
N ALA A 433 -18.66 -4.61 15.58
CA ALA A 433 -17.52 -5.25 14.94
C ALA A 433 -16.20 -4.52 15.28
N LYS A 434 -16.17 -3.18 15.19
CA LYS A 434 -14.98 -2.37 15.52
C LYS A 434 -14.54 -2.48 16.97
N GLU A 435 -15.49 -2.58 17.91
CA GLU A 435 -15.22 -2.75 19.34
C GLU A 435 -14.76 -4.17 19.72
N THR A 436 -14.90 -5.14 18.80
CA THR A 436 -14.37 -6.50 19.00
C THR A 436 -12.83 -6.47 18.97
N PRO A 437 -12.12 -6.98 19.99
CA PRO A 437 -10.67 -6.93 20.05
C PRO A 437 -10.01 -7.57 18.81
N GLU A 438 -8.90 -7.00 18.34
CA GLU A 438 -8.13 -7.54 17.20
C GLU A 438 -7.66 -8.99 17.43
N ALA A 439 -7.48 -9.40 18.68
CA ALA A 439 -7.15 -10.79 19.04
C ALA A 439 -8.25 -11.81 18.70
N GLU A 440 -9.50 -11.35 18.50
CA GLU A 440 -10.66 -12.18 18.10
C GLU A 440 -10.97 -11.98 16.60
N ALA A 441 -9.97 -12.12 15.73
CA ALA A 441 -10.06 -11.79 14.30
C ALA A 441 -11.25 -12.45 13.57
N ASP A 442 -11.47 -13.76 13.74
CA ASP A 442 -12.56 -14.47 13.05
C ASP A 442 -13.95 -13.94 13.45
N LYS A 443 -14.14 -13.66 14.73
CA LYS A 443 -15.40 -13.12 15.26
C LYS A 443 -15.60 -11.68 14.82
N ARG A 444 -14.53 -10.88 14.80
CA ARG A 444 -14.54 -9.50 14.27
C ARG A 444 -14.94 -9.49 12.80
N ALA A 445 -14.35 -10.38 11.98
CA ALA A 445 -14.70 -10.55 10.58
C ALA A 445 -16.17 -10.95 10.40
N SER A 446 -16.65 -11.95 11.14
CA SER A 446 -18.06 -12.37 11.11
C SER A 446 -19.02 -11.23 11.46
N ARG A 447 -18.69 -10.38 12.45
CA ARG A 447 -19.51 -9.21 12.81
C ARG A 447 -19.53 -8.14 11.72
N PHE A 448 -18.41 -7.92 11.04
CA PHE A 448 -18.39 -7.04 9.86
C PHE A 448 -19.23 -7.59 8.71
N LEU A 449 -19.26 -8.91 8.49
CA LEU A 449 -20.14 -9.53 7.50
C LEU A 449 -21.62 -9.32 7.84
N VAL A 450 -22.01 -9.37 9.12
CA VAL A 450 -23.38 -9.04 9.54
C VAL A 450 -23.71 -7.58 9.20
N ALA A 451 -22.82 -6.63 9.48
CA ALA A 451 -23.03 -5.24 9.06
C ALA A 451 -23.13 -5.09 7.53
N ALA A 452 -22.31 -5.82 6.78
CA ALA A 452 -22.34 -5.84 5.33
C ALA A 452 -23.67 -6.38 4.77
N GLN A 453 -24.26 -7.40 5.40
CA GLN A 453 -25.56 -7.95 5.00
C GLN A 453 -26.70 -6.92 5.10
N TRP A 454 -26.69 -6.05 6.12
CA TRP A 454 -27.67 -4.98 6.26
C TRP A 454 -27.53 -3.92 5.15
N HIS A 455 -26.30 -3.49 4.87
CA HIS A 455 -26.06 -2.60 3.72
C HIS A 455 -26.48 -3.25 2.39
N ALA A 456 -26.21 -4.55 2.19
CA ALA A 456 -26.64 -5.28 1.01
C ALA A 456 -28.18 -5.33 0.87
N ARG A 457 -28.92 -5.62 1.96
CA ARG A 457 -30.40 -5.60 1.95
C ARG A 457 -30.96 -4.28 1.43
N LEU A 458 -30.40 -3.14 1.89
CA LEU A 458 -30.80 -1.82 1.39
C LEU A 458 -30.49 -1.65 -0.10
N LEU A 459 -29.26 -1.97 -0.51
CA LEU A 459 -28.81 -1.80 -1.91
C LEU A 459 -29.54 -2.69 -2.91
N ASP A 460 -30.06 -3.83 -2.46
CA ASP A 460 -30.84 -4.75 -3.30
C ASP A 460 -32.30 -4.32 -3.42
N LYS A 461 -32.91 -3.86 -2.32
CA LYS A 461 -34.31 -3.43 -2.30
C LYS A 461 -34.50 -2.02 -2.88
N PHE A 462 -33.60 -1.10 -2.54
CA PHE A 462 -33.67 0.31 -2.93
C PHE A 462 -32.39 0.79 -3.63
N PRO A 463 -32.03 0.22 -4.79
CA PRO A 463 -30.76 0.51 -5.48
C PRO A 463 -30.62 1.96 -5.96
N SER A 464 -31.73 2.69 -6.11
CA SER A 464 -31.80 4.07 -6.59
C SER A 464 -32.10 5.10 -5.49
N HIS A 465 -32.13 4.68 -4.22
CA HIS A 465 -32.36 5.58 -3.09
C HIS A 465 -31.25 6.64 -2.98
N ALA A 466 -31.56 7.82 -2.43
CA ALA A 466 -30.58 8.90 -2.27
C ALA A 466 -29.32 8.46 -1.49
N GLU A 467 -29.51 7.64 -0.46
CA GLU A 467 -28.44 7.05 0.37
C GLU A 467 -27.73 5.84 -0.26
N ALA A 468 -28.16 5.34 -1.44
CA ALA A 468 -27.64 4.10 -2.00
C ALA A 468 -26.14 4.20 -2.36
N ALA A 469 -25.70 5.35 -2.89
CA ALA A 469 -24.29 5.54 -3.23
C ALA A 469 -23.38 5.48 -2.00
N GLN A 470 -23.74 6.18 -0.93
CA GLN A 470 -23.00 6.17 0.33
C GLN A 470 -23.09 4.80 1.02
N THR A 471 -24.24 4.14 0.94
CA THR A 471 -24.43 2.77 1.46
C THR A 471 -23.53 1.76 0.75
N ALA A 472 -23.31 1.89 -0.56
CA ALA A 472 -22.40 1.04 -1.31
C ALA A 472 -20.94 1.20 -0.87
N VAL A 473 -20.52 2.40 -0.44
CA VAL A 473 -19.22 2.62 0.19
C VAL A 473 -19.15 1.92 1.55
N TYR A 474 -20.14 2.10 2.42
CA TYR A 474 -20.16 1.44 3.74
C TYR A 474 -20.24 -0.09 3.64
N TYR A 475 -20.94 -0.61 2.63
CA TYR A 475 -20.93 -2.02 2.29
C TYR A 475 -19.52 -2.50 1.94
N GLY A 476 -18.82 -1.74 1.08
CA GLY A 476 -17.42 -1.99 0.75
C GLY A 476 -16.50 -1.95 1.99
N ASP A 477 -16.67 -0.96 2.86
CA ASP A 477 -15.89 -0.84 4.12
C ASP A 477 -16.12 -2.04 5.03
N ALA A 478 -17.36 -2.47 5.21
CA ALA A 478 -17.69 -3.63 6.03
C ALA A 478 -17.04 -4.91 5.46
N LEU A 479 -17.15 -5.14 4.15
CA LEU A 479 -16.53 -6.29 3.48
C LEU A 479 -15.00 -6.25 3.55
N TYR A 480 -14.39 -5.08 3.34
CA TYR A 480 -12.95 -4.89 3.44
C TYR A 480 -12.44 -5.24 4.83
N ASN A 481 -13.11 -4.74 5.87
CA ASN A 481 -12.77 -5.04 7.26
C ASN A 481 -13.06 -6.50 7.66
N ALA A 482 -13.97 -7.18 6.95
CA ALA A 482 -14.20 -8.61 7.08
C ALA A 482 -13.13 -9.48 6.37
N GLY A 483 -12.28 -8.89 5.54
CA GLY A 483 -11.29 -9.60 4.72
C GLY A 483 -11.83 -10.13 3.40
N ASP A 484 -13.10 -9.91 3.06
CA ASP A 484 -13.65 -10.22 1.74
C ASP A 484 -13.32 -9.09 0.74
N LEU A 485 -12.03 -9.03 0.40
CA LEU A 485 -11.47 -7.95 -0.42
C LEU A 485 -12.02 -7.95 -1.85
N GLN A 486 -12.39 -9.12 -2.39
CA GLN A 486 -12.96 -9.22 -3.73
C GLN A 486 -14.36 -8.60 -3.78
N SER A 487 -15.24 -8.96 -2.85
CA SER A 487 -16.58 -8.37 -2.77
C SER A 487 -16.49 -6.88 -2.42
N ALA A 488 -15.57 -6.48 -1.54
CA ALA A 488 -15.34 -5.08 -1.20
C ALA A 488 -14.97 -4.25 -2.44
N ALA A 489 -14.06 -4.76 -3.27
CA ALA A 489 -13.67 -4.08 -4.51
C ALA A 489 -14.84 -3.87 -5.46
N LEU A 490 -15.74 -4.85 -5.58
CA LEU A 490 -16.96 -4.75 -6.39
C LEU A 490 -17.96 -3.74 -5.83
N ALA A 491 -18.16 -3.72 -4.50
CA ALA A 491 -19.03 -2.76 -3.83
C ALA A 491 -18.54 -1.31 -4.03
N TYR A 492 -17.24 -1.08 -3.86
CA TYR A 492 -16.63 0.22 -4.14
C TYR A 492 -16.71 0.60 -5.62
N ALA A 493 -16.54 -0.35 -6.54
CA ALA A 493 -16.73 -0.09 -7.96
C ALA A 493 -18.19 0.27 -8.30
N ARG A 494 -19.17 -0.33 -7.62
CA ARG A 494 -20.59 0.05 -7.75
C ARG A 494 -20.77 1.51 -7.33
N ALA A 495 -20.30 1.89 -6.14
CA ALA A 495 -20.30 3.27 -5.66
C ALA A 495 -19.61 4.25 -6.63
N GLY A 496 -18.46 3.85 -7.17
CA GLY A 496 -17.61 4.71 -7.98
C GLY A 496 -17.95 4.78 -9.47
N TYR A 497 -18.85 3.96 -10.00
CA TYR A 497 -19.17 3.96 -11.44
C TYR A 497 -20.66 3.88 -11.77
N GLN A 498 -21.52 3.45 -10.84
CA GLN A 498 -22.96 3.32 -11.10
C GLN A 498 -23.78 4.50 -10.56
N TYR A 499 -23.18 5.37 -9.75
CA TYR A 499 -23.80 6.57 -9.18
C TYR A 499 -23.05 7.84 -9.62
N PRO A 500 -23.35 8.39 -10.81
CA PRO A 500 -22.57 9.50 -11.39
C PRO A 500 -22.59 10.80 -10.59
N ASP A 501 -23.69 11.06 -9.87
CA ASP A 501 -23.88 12.29 -9.08
C ASP A 501 -23.30 12.19 -7.65
N PHE A 502 -22.70 11.05 -7.28
CA PHE A 502 -22.12 10.87 -5.95
C PHE A 502 -20.78 11.59 -5.83
N GLU A 503 -20.69 12.57 -4.92
CA GLU A 503 -19.48 13.37 -4.69
C GLU A 503 -18.25 12.50 -4.40
N GLY A 504 -18.43 11.39 -3.68
CA GLY A 504 -17.37 10.43 -3.34
C GLY A 504 -17.07 9.36 -4.40
N ALA A 505 -17.62 9.45 -5.61
CA ALA A 505 -17.51 8.38 -6.62
C ALA A 505 -16.06 8.09 -7.02
N ALA A 506 -15.24 9.12 -7.20
CA ALA A 506 -13.82 8.94 -7.53
C ALA A 506 -13.05 8.26 -6.39
N ASP A 507 -13.28 8.66 -5.13
CA ASP A 507 -12.63 8.05 -3.97
C ASP A 507 -13.08 6.59 -3.77
N ALA A 508 -14.35 6.27 -4.02
CA ALA A 508 -14.85 4.91 -4.01
C ALA A 508 -14.21 4.07 -5.13
N ALA A 509 -14.11 4.59 -6.35
CA ALA A 509 -13.42 3.88 -7.43
C ALA A 509 -11.93 3.63 -7.10
N LEU A 510 -11.27 4.57 -6.42
CA LEU A 510 -9.91 4.37 -5.89
C LEU A 510 -9.85 3.29 -4.80
N ALA A 511 -10.83 3.25 -3.89
CA ALA A 511 -10.95 2.21 -2.87
C ALA A 511 -11.09 0.81 -3.52
N SER A 512 -11.80 0.69 -4.63
CA SER A 512 -11.87 -0.56 -5.42
C SER A 512 -10.48 -1.03 -5.88
N VAL A 513 -9.67 -0.13 -6.44
CA VAL A 513 -8.28 -0.43 -6.85
C VAL A 513 -7.44 -0.87 -5.66
N LYS A 514 -7.56 -0.18 -4.52
CA LYS A 514 -6.83 -0.51 -3.29
C LYS A 514 -7.24 -1.87 -2.73
N SER A 515 -8.52 -2.24 -2.79
CA SER A 515 -9.02 -3.55 -2.36
C SER A 515 -8.45 -4.68 -3.21
N TYR A 516 -8.43 -4.54 -4.54
CA TYR A 516 -7.76 -5.52 -5.39
C TYR A 516 -6.25 -5.57 -5.15
N ARG A 517 -5.59 -4.44 -4.85
CA ARG A 517 -4.18 -4.43 -4.49
C ARG A 517 -3.91 -5.19 -3.19
N ALA A 518 -4.74 -4.97 -2.17
CA ALA A 518 -4.64 -5.67 -0.88
C ALA A 518 -4.87 -7.19 -1.05
N LEU A 519 -5.77 -7.60 -1.96
CA LEU A 519 -5.99 -9.00 -2.27
C LEU A 519 -4.73 -9.66 -2.87
N LEU A 520 -4.00 -8.95 -3.73
CA LEU A 520 -2.72 -9.43 -4.28
C LEU A 520 -1.61 -9.58 -3.23
N ASP A 521 -1.68 -8.84 -2.12
CA ASP A 521 -0.67 -8.90 -1.05
C ASP A 521 -0.94 -10.05 -0.05
N LEU A 522 -2.15 -10.66 -0.07
CA LEU A 522 -2.48 -11.84 0.75
C LEU A 522 -2.11 -13.17 0.08
N ASP A 523 -2.18 -13.23 -1.25
CA ASP A 523 -1.79 -14.41 -2.02
C ASP A 523 -0.29 -14.33 -2.33
N ASP A 524 0.55 -15.03 -1.56
CA ASP A 524 2.00 -15.19 -1.83
C ASP A 524 2.28 -15.83 -3.21
N ALA A 525 1.24 -16.31 -3.90
CA ALA A 525 1.22 -16.63 -5.32
C ALA A 525 0.06 -15.88 -5.99
N THR A 526 0.31 -14.68 -6.51
CA THR A 526 -0.71 -13.87 -7.20
C THR A 526 -1.38 -14.66 -8.32
N SER A 527 -2.64 -15.04 -8.13
CA SER A 527 -3.41 -15.72 -9.17
C SER A 527 -3.59 -14.82 -10.40
N ASP A 528 -3.55 -15.40 -11.61
CA ASP A 528 -3.77 -14.66 -12.86
C ASP A 528 -5.08 -13.86 -12.87
N ALA A 529 -6.12 -14.41 -12.23
CA ALA A 529 -7.42 -13.74 -12.08
C ALA A 529 -7.36 -12.50 -11.18
N GLY A 530 -6.59 -12.55 -10.08
CA GLY A 530 -6.37 -11.42 -9.19
C GLY A 530 -5.61 -10.28 -9.88
N LEU A 531 -4.54 -10.62 -10.63
CA LEU A 531 -3.77 -9.65 -11.40
C LEU A 531 -4.64 -8.99 -12.47
N THR A 532 -5.42 -9.78 -13.20
CA THR A 532 -6.36 -9.28 -14.21
C THR A 532 -7.33 -8.27 -13.58
N SER A 533 -7.94 -8.61 -12.46
CA SER A 533 -8.91 -7.74 -11.77
C SER A 533 -8.27 -6.42 -11.30
N PHE A 534 -7.05 -6.47 -10.74
CA PHE A 534 -6.33 -5.28 -10.32
C PHE A 534 -5.97 -4.36 -11.49
N PHE A 535 -5.49 -4.91 -12.61
CA PHE A 535 -5.14 -4.12 -13.78
C PHE A 535 -6.37 -3.52 -14.46
N GLU A 536 -7.46 -4.28 -14.59
CA GLU A 536 -8.73 -3.78 -15.11
C GLU A 536 -9.29 -2.64 -14.24
N ALA A 537 -9.29 -2.81 -12.92
CA ALA A 537 -9.74 -1.77 -11.99
C ALA A 537 -8.85 -0.52 -12.07
N SER A 538 -7.52 -0.68 -12.09
CA SER A 538 -6.57 0.43 -12.20
C SER A 538 -6.74 1.20 -13.51
N GLN A 539 -6.87 0.49 -14.63
CA GLN A 539 -7.07 1.09 -15.94
C GLN A 539 -8.41 1.81 -16.04
N ARG A 540 -9.49 1.19 -15.53
CA ARG A 540 -10.82 1.80 -15.48
C ARG A 540 -10.82 3.09 -14.67
N PHE A 541 -10.17 3.09 -13.50
CA PHE A 541 -10.05 4.27 -12.65
C PHE A 541 -9.34 5.42 -13.37
N VAL A 542 -8.16 5.14 -13.92
CA VAL A 542 -7.34 6.12 -14.63
C VAL A 542 -8.04 6.68 -15.87
N ASN A 543 -8.78 5.85 -16.61
CA ASN A 543 -9.49 6.28 -17.81
C ASN A 543 -10.74 7.10 -17.50
N HIS A 544 -11.45 6.78 -16.42
CA HIS A 544 -12.69 7.46 -16.05
C HIS A 544 -12.45 8.71 -15.19
N TYR A 545 -11.42 8.68 -14.34
CA TYR A 545 -11.02 9.77 -13.44
C TYR A 545 -9.58 10.25 -13.69
N PRO A 546 -9.23 10.71 -14.91
CA PRO A 546 -7.86 11.07 -15.26
C PRO A 546 -7.32 12.28 -14.47
N ASP A 547 -8.20 13.18 -14.05
CA ASP A 547 -7.84 14.40 -13.29
C ASP A 547 -7.79 14.17 -11.77
N HIS A 548 -8.08 12.95 -11.29
CA HIS A 548 -8.00 12.64 -9.87
C HIS A 548 -6.56 12.72 -9.36
N LYS A 549 -6.35 13.28 -8.16
CA LYS A 549 -5.02 13.49 -7.54
C LYS A 549 -4.17 12.22 -7.49
N ASP A 550 -4.82 11.07 -7.33
CA ASP A 550 -4.15 9.75 -7.21
C ASP A 550 -4.05 8.98 -8.54
N ALA A 551 -4.58 9.49 -9.66
CA ALA A 551 -4.57 8.79 -10.95
C ALA A 551 -3.14 8.41 -11.40
N THR A 552 -2.19 9.35 -11.27
CA THR A 552 -0.77 9.08 -11.58
C THR A 552 -0.17 8.06 -10.63
N SER A 553 -0.54 8.10 -9.34
CA SER A 553 -0.05 7.12 -8.35
C SER A 553 -0.59 5.72 -8.62
N VAL A 554 -1.85 5.60 -9.07
CA VAL A 554 -2.43 4.31 -9.47
C VAL A 554 -1.71 3.75 -10.69
N GLN A 555 -1.46 4.56 -11.72
CA GLN A 555 -0.68 4.14 -12.90
C GLN A 555 0.71 3.61 -12.51
N LEU A 556 1.45 4.35 -11.67
CA LEU A 556 2.76 3.94 -11.18
C LEU A 556 2.70 2.68 -10.31
N GLY A 557 1.69 2.58 -9.45
CA GLY A 557 1.42 1.39 -8.65
C GLY A 557 1.22 0.14 -9.51
N SER A 558 0.45 0.25 -10.61
CA SER A 558 0.28 -0.85 -11.55
C SER A 558 1.60 -1.28 -12.20
N LEU A 559 2.45 -0.33 -12.59
CA LEU A 559 3.76 -0.65 -13.15
C LEU A 559 4.68 -1.32 -12.12
N ASN A 560 4.64 -0.90 -10.85
CA ASN A 560 5.38 -1.55 -9.78
C ASN A 560 4.94 -3.00 -9.58
N VAL A 561 3.63 -3.29 -9.67
CA VAL A 561 3.12 -4.67 -9.59
C VAL A 561 3.65 -5.50 -10.76
N LEU A 562 3.63 -4.98 -12.00
CA LEU A 562 4.23 -5.69 -13.14
C LEU A 562 5.73 -5.97 -12.92
N TYR A 563 6.46 -5.03 -12.33
CA TYR A 563 7.88 -5.22 -12.01
C TYR A 563 8.08 -6.34 -10.99
N SER A 564 7.31 -6.34 -9.88
CA SER A 564 7.43 -7.36 -8.83
C SER A 564 7.00 -8.76 -9.30
N GLN A 565 6.11 -8.83 -10.29
CA GLN A 565 5.63 -10.08 -10.89
C GLN A 565 6.49 -10.53 -12.07
N GLU A 566 7.65 -9.91 -12.28
CA GLU A 566 8.59 -10.20 -13.37
C GLU A 566 7.97 -10.10 -14.78
N GLN A 567 6.85 -9.38 -14.92
CA GLN A 567 6.17 -9.12 -16.18
C GLN A 567 6.84 -7.95 -16.93
N TYR A 568 8.12 -8.10 -17.21
CA TYR A 568 9.00 -7.06 -17.75
C TYR A 568 8.55 -6.52 -19.11
N GLU A 569 8.05 -7.37 -20.01
CA GLU A 569 7.57 -6.94 -21.33
C GLU A 569 6.34 -6.03 -21.22
N ALA A 570 5.36 -6.43 -20.39
CA ALA A 570 4.16 -5.65 -20.13
C ALA A 570 4.48 -4.31 -19.46
N LEU A 571 5.42 -4.31 -18.50
CA LEU A 571 5.91 -3.08 -17.86
C LEU A 571 6.52 -2.12 -18.87
N ILE A 572 7.42 -2.61 -19.73
CA ILE A 572 8.09 -1.76 -20.73
C ILE A 572 7.04 -1.16 -21.69
N SER A 573 6.10 -1.96 -22.18
CA SER A 573 5.03 -1.51 -23.06
C SER A 573 4.16 -0.43 -22.42
N ALA A 574 3.68 -0.67 -21.19
CA ALA A 574 2.80 0.26 -20.48
C ALA A 574 3.52 1.56 -20.07
N SER A 575 4.80 1.48 -19.70
CA SER A 575 5.61 2.62 -19.24
C SER A 575 5.75 3.75 -20.27
N ALA A 576 5.70 3.42 -21.57
CA ALA A 576 5.92 4.38 -22.65
C ALA A 576 4.85 5.49 -22.68
N SER A 577 3.61 5.17 -22.30
CA SER A 577 2.52 6.15 -22.18
C SER A 577 2.66 6.97 -20.89
N VAL A 578 2.98 6.31 -19.77
CA VAL A 578 3.11 6.94 -18.45
C VAL A 578 4.26 7.95 -18.45
N LEU A 579 5.42 7.63 -19.03
CA LEU A 579 6.57 8.55 -19.12
C LEU A 579 6.29 9.85 -19.90
N LYS A 580 5.23 9.89 -20.72
CA LYS A 580 4.79 11.11 -21.43
C LYS A 580 3.88 12.00 -20.59
N ASN A 581 3.38 11.51 -19.45
CA ASN A 581 2.51 12.27 -18.57
C ASN A 581 3.28 13.44 -17.94
N PRO A 582 2.87 14.71 -18.18
CA PRO A 582 3.53 15.87 -17.60
C PRO A 582 3.35 15.99 -16.07
N ALA A 583 2.37 15.29 -15.48
CA ALA A 583 2.12 15.31 -14.04
C ALA A 583 3.13 14.48 -13.22
N LEU A 584 3.98 13.67 -13.87
CA LEU A 584 5.04 12.94 -13.18
C LEU A 584 6.08 13.89 -12.60
N SER A 585 6.30 13.79 -11.29
CA SER A 585 7.47 14.41 -10.67
C SER A 585 8.76 13.81 -11.22
N GLU A 586 9.85 14.56 -11.11
CA GLU A 586 11.15 14.12 -11.61
C GLU A 586 11.64 12.82 -10.93
N GLY A 587 11.40 12.70 -9.61
CA GLY A 587 11.70 11.50 -8.84
C GLY A 587 10.95 10.27 -9.33
N GLN A 588 9.63 10.39 -9.57
CA GLN A 588 8.81 9.30 -10.12
C GLN A 588 9.27 8.91 -11.53
N ARG A 589 9.63 9.89 -12.36
CA ARG A 589 10.18 9.62 -13.70
C ARG A 589 11.50 8.87 -13.63
N ALA A 590 12.35 9.21 -12.67
CA ALA A 590 13.61 8.52 -12.44
C ALA A 590 13.42 7.07 -11.97
N GLU A 591 12.48 6.82 -11.05
CA GLU A 591 12.15 5.47 -10.60
C GLU A 591 11.60 4.60 -11.73
N LEU A 592 10.67 5.14 -12.53
CA LEU A 592 10.13 4.41 -13.68
C LEU A 592 11.18 4.11 -14.74
N LEU A 593 12.04 5.08 -15.08
CA LEU A 593 13.14 4.83 -16.02
C LEU A 593 14.15 3.80 -15.50
N ALA A 594 14.41 3.77 -14.19
CA ALA A 594 15.25 2.75 -13.58
C ALA A 594 14.64 1.35 -13.72
N MET A 595 13.34 1.19 -13.41
CA MET A 595 12.64 -0.09 -13.61
C MET A 595 12.65 -0.52 -15.08
N VAL A 596 12.40 0.40 -16.01
CA VAL A 596 12.47 0.12 -17.45
C VAL A 596 13.86 -0.32 -17.87
N ALA A 597 14.92 0.38 -17.42
CA ALA A 597 16.29 0.03 -17.76
C ALA A 597 16.66 -1.36 -17.24
N GLU A 598 16.36 -1.66 -15.98
CA GLU A 598 16.63 -2.95 -15.35
C GLU A 598 15.82 -4.09 -15.98
N SER A 599 14.54 -3.85 -16.30
CA SER A 599 13.70 -4.81 -17.04
C SER A 599 14.31 -5.17 -18.40
N ASN A 600 14.85 -4.19 -19.14
CA ASN A 600 15.53 -4.45 -20.41
C ASN A 600 16.84 -5.23 -20.23
N VAL A 601 17.58 -5.03 -19.12
CA VAL A 601 18.76 -5.84 -18.80
C VAL A 601 18.36 -7.29 -18.56
N THR A 602 17.32 -7.55 -17.77
CA THR A 602 16.83 -8.91 -17.48
C THR A 602 16.36 -9.63 -18.73
N LEU A 603 15.68 -8.92 -19.64
CA LEU A 603 15.26 -9.45 -20.95
C LEU A 603 16.41 -9.54 -21.99
N GLN A 604 17.65 -9.23 -21.60
CA GLN A 604 18.83 -9.20 -22.47
C GLN A 604 18.71 -8.23 -23.66
N GLN A 605 17.82 -7.24 -23.57
CA GLN A 605 17.62 -6.17 -24.54
C GLN A 605 18.59 -5.02 -24.28
N TYR A 606 19.89 -5.31 -24.30
CA TYR A 606 20.94 -4.43 -23.79
C TYR A 606 21.01 -3.05 -24.46
N SER A 607 20.70 -2.96 -25.77
CA SER A 607 20.63 -1.67 -26.47
C SER A 607 19.50 -0.77 -25.95
N ALA A 608 18.33 -1.36 -25.64
CA ALA A 608 17.21 -0.62 -25.07
C ALA A 608 17.49 -0.24 -23.61
N ALA A 609 18.16 -1.12 -22.84
CA ALA A 609 18.63 -0.82 -21.50
C ALA A 609 19.58 0.40 -21.48
N GLU A 610 20.56 0.44 -22.39
CA GLU A 610 21.47 1.58 -22.54
C GLU A 610 20.72 2.90 -22.76
N GLN A 611 19.72 2.91 -23.65
CA GLN A 611 18.91 4.09 -23.92
C GLN A 611 18.10 4.53 -22.69
N ALA A 612 17.55 3.57 -21.93
CA ALA A 612 16.80 3.86 -20.72
C ALA A 612 17.71 4.43 -19.61
N PHE A 613 18.90 3.86 -19.40
CA PHE A 613 19.89 4.41 -18.47
C PHE A 613 20.39 5.80 -18.90
N SER A 614 20.59 6.03 -20.20
CA SER A 614 20.97 7.37 -20.72
C SER A 614 19.90 8.42 -20.41
N LYS A 615 18.62 8.07 -20.62
CA LYS A 615 17.49 8.95 -20.25
C LYS A 615 17.43 9.19 -18.74
N LEU A 616 17.70 8.17 -17.93
CA LEU A 616 17.74 8.28 -16.47
C LEU A 616 18.86 9.22 -16.00
N LEU A 617 20.05 9.11 -16.58
CA LEU A 617 21.21 9.98 -16.26
C LEU A 617 21.02 11.43 -16.72
N ALA A 618 20.13 11.67 -17.69
CA ALA A 618 19.80 13.00 -18.17
C ALA A 618 18.83 13.76 -17.27
N LEU A 619 18.21 13.11 -16.28
CA LEU A 619 17.36 13.79 -15.29
C LEU A 619 18.24 14.58 -14.30
N GLU A 620 17.88 15.83 -14.01
CA GLU A 620 18.56 16.70 -13.04
C GLU A 620 18.54 16.08 -11.63
N SER A 621 17.45 15.39 -11.27
CA SER A 621 17.31 14.65 -10.00
C SER A 621 18.32 13.52 -9.82
N ILE A 622 18.94 13.06 -10.91
CA ILE A 622 19.98 12.03 -10.90
C ILE A 622 21.35 12.64 -11.16
N ALA A 623 21.45 13.53 -12.14
CA ALA A 623 22.71 14.17 -12.55
C ALA A 623 23.42 14.81 -11.35
N GLY A 624 24.73 14.55 -11.21
CA GLY A 624 25.54 15.11 -10.12
C GLY A 624 25.30 14.49 -8.73
N THR A 625 24.38 13.53 -8.58
CA THR A 625 24.17 12.80 -7.33
C THR A 625 25.06 11.55 -7.23
N ALA A 626 25.23 11.02 -6.02
CA ALA A 626 25.91 9.73 -5.83
C ALA A 626 25.21 8.56 -6.57
N ARG A 627 23.89 8.66 -6.79
CA ARG A 627 23.11 7.66 -7.55
C ARG A 627 23.51 7.65 -9.03
N ALA A 628 23.97 8.76 -9.60
CA ALA A 628 24.46 8.80 -10.99
C ALA A 628 25.67 7.89 -11.22
N ASP A 629 26.55 7.74 -10.22
CA ASP A 629 27.69 6.82 -10.32
C ASP A 629 27.20 5.37 -10.43
N GLN A 630 26.25 4.97 -9.58
CA GLN A 630 25.66 3.62 -9.63
C GLN A 630 24.93 3.35 -10.96
N VAL A 631 24.17 4.33 -11.45
CA VAL A 631 23.48 4.21 -12.74
C VAL A 631 24.48 4.12 -13.90
N ARG A 632 25.59 4.87 -13.86
CA ARG A 632 26.66 4.75 -14.87
C ARG A 632 27.31 3.38 -14.87
N GLU A 633 27.52 2.76 -13.71
CA GLU A 633 28.01 1.37 -13.67
C GLU A 633 27.01 0.37 -14.25
N ARG A 634 25.71 0.51 -13.94
CA ARG A 634 24.67 -0.35 -14.54
C ARG A 634 24.57 -0.15 -16.06
N GLN A 635 24.71 1.09 -16.53
CA GLN A 635 24.80 1.38 -17.96
C GLN A 635 26.04 0.75 -18.59
N ALA A 636 27.21 0.89 -17.96
CA ALA A 636 28.46 0.31 -18.45
C ALA A 636 28.35 -1.22 -18.60
N PHE A 637 27.71 -1.89 -17.64
CA PHE A 637 27.40 -3.32 -17.74
C PHE A 637 26.51 -3.62 -18.95
N ALA A 638 25.40 -2.91 -19.13
CA ALA A 638 24.50 -3.11 -20.27
C ALA A 638 25.23 -2.87 -21.61
N VAL A 639 26.04 -1.82 -21.72
CA VAL A 639 26.83 -1.49 -22.92
C VAL A 639 27.88 -2.57 -23.20
N TYR A 640 28.54 -3.11 -22.18
CA TYR A 640 29.51 -4.20 -22.34
C TYR A 640 28.82 -5.45 -22.90
N ARG A 641 27.71 -5.87 -22.29
CA ARG A 641 26.92 -7.02 -22.78
C ARG A 641 26.38 -6.78 -24.18
N TYR A 642 25.98 -5.55 -24.50
CA TYR A 642 25.59 -5.20 -25.86
C TYR A 642 26.76 -5.36 -26.84
N ALA A 643 27.95 -4.90 -26.48
CA ALA A 643 29.14 -5.06 -27.30
C ALA A 643 29.49 -6.55 -27.54
N GLU A 644 29.34 -7.41 -26.53
CA GLU A 644 29.51 -8.86 -26.70
C GLU A 644 28.52 -9.44 -27.71
N THR A 645 27.23 -9.09 -27.62
CA THR A 645 26.24 -9.58 -28.60
C THR A 645 26.55 -9.14 -30.03
N LEU A 646 27.09 -7.92 -30.21
CA LEU A 646 27.51 -7.39 -31.50
C LEU A 646 28.80 -8.04 -32.00
N ARG A 647 29.72 -8.41 -31.11
CA ARG A 647 30.94 -9.16 -31.45
C ARG A 647 30.59 -10.55 -31.97
N ASP A 648 29.72 -11.24 -31.24
CA ASP A 648 29.42 -12.66 -31.43
C ASP A 648 28.55 -12.92 -32.68
N SER A 649 27.92 -11.88 -33.26
CA SER A 649 27.22 -11.97 -34.54
C SER A 649 28.12 -12.25 -35.75
N GLY A 650 29.43 -12.04 -35.59
CA GLY A 650 30.45 -12.30 -36.61
C GLY A 650 30.51 -11.32 -37.78
N GLN A 651 29.62 -10.32 -37.86
CA GLN A 651 29.61 -9.36 -38.95
C GLN A 651 30.64 -8.23 -38.70
N ALA A 652 31.48 -7.92 -39.69
CA ALA A 652 32.54 -6.90 -39.56
C ALA A 652 32.00 -5.51 -39.15
N GLN A 653 30.84 -5.11 -39.70
CA GLN A 653 30.18 -3.86 -39.31
C GLN A 653 29.75 -3.87 -37.83
N GLN A 654 29.23 -4.99 -37.34
CA GLN A 654 28.79 -5.12 -35.95
C GLN A 654 29.97 -5.18 -34.99
N ARG A 655 31.07 -5.87 -35.33
CA ARG A 655 32.32 -5.83 -34.56
C ARG A 655 32.91 -4.42 -34.48
N THR A 656 32.77 -3.61 -35.53
CA THR A 656 33.19 -2.20 -35.52
C THR A 656 32.38 -1.39 -34.50
N ILE A 657 31.07 -1.62 -34.43
CA ILE A 657 30.19 -1.00 -33.43
C ILE A 657 30.53 -1.52 -32.03
N ALA A 658 30.77 -2.82 -31.87
CA ALA A 658 31.17 -3.45 -30.61
C ALA A 658 32.44 -2.82 -30.03
N ALA A 659 33.48 -2.64 -30.86
CA ALA A 659 34.71 -1.96 -30.43
C ALA A 659 34.44 -0.52 -29.97
N GLY A 660 33.55 0.21 -30.64
CA GLY A 660 33.10 1.54 -30.20
C GLY A 660 32.37 1.50 -28.85
N LYS A 661 31.48 0.52 -28.67
CA LYS A 661 30.72 0.32 -27.42
C LYS A 661 31.63 -0.04 -26.25
N LEU A 662 32.64 -0.88 -26.45
CA LEU A 662 33.62 -1.18 -25.41
C LEU A 662 34.42 0.06 -24.97
N LEU A 663 34.76 0.97 -25.90
CA LEU A 663 35.39 2.24 -25.53
C LEU A 663 34.44 3.16 -24.74
N GLU A 664 33.14 3.07 -24.99
CA GLU A 664 32.11 3.75 -24.18
C GLU A 664 32.07 3.18 -22.74
N VAL A 665 32.19 1.85 -22.57
CA VAL A 665 32.32 1.23 -21.24
C VAL A 665 33.52 1.79 -20.48
N VAL A 666 34.67 1.95 -21.13
CA VAL A 666 35.90 2.50 -20.50
C VAL A 666 35.70 3.94 -19.97
N ALA A 667 34.79 4.70 -20.60
CA ALA A 667 34.43 6.05 -20.20
C ALA A 667 33.32 6.09 -19.12
N LEU A 668 32.39 5.13 -19.14
CA LEU A 668 31.26 5.07 -18.20
C LEU A 668 31.64 4.48 -16.85
N SER A 669 32.37 3.36 -16.84
CA SER A 669 32.73 2.63 -15.62
C SER A 669 33.91 3.26 -14.89
N ARG A 670 33.90 3.18 -13.57
CA ARG A 670 35.01 3.46 -12.65
C ARG A 670 35.68 2.19 -12.14
N ASP A 671 35.10 1.02 -12.37
CA ASP A 671 35.71 -0.26 -12.02
C ASP A 671 36.93 -0.51 -12.90
N GLU A 672 38.10 -0.65 -12.27
CA GLU A 672 39.36 -0.80 -12.99
C GLU A 672 39.40 -2.09 -13.82
N SER A 673 38.82 -3.18 -13.32
CA SER A 673 38.80 -4.49 -13.99
C SER A 673 37.91 -4.51 -15.24
N ILE A 674 36.75 -3.82 -15.17
CA ILE A 674 35.84 -3.67 -16.32
C ILE A 674 36.51 -2.82 -17.40
N ARG A 675 37.15 -1.70 -17.01
CA ARG A 675 37.83 -0.81 -17.95
C ARG A 675 39.05 -1.48 -18.59
N GLU A 676 39.79 -2.27 -17.82
CA GLU A 676 40.91 -3.08 -18.31
C GLU A 676 40.43 -4.04 -19.40
N SER A 677 39.43 -4.87 -19.09
CA SER A 677 38.87 -5.85 -20.02
C SER A 677 38.29 -5.19 -21.28
N ALA A 678 37.48 -4.14 -21.10
CA ALA A 678 36.84 -3.44 -22.23
C ALA A 678 37.86 -2.76 -23.16
N LEU A 679 38.91 -2.13 -22.63
CA LEU A 679 39.91 -1.48 -23.46
C LEU A 679 40.75 -2.49 -24.23
N TYR A 680 41.12 -3.61 -23.60
CA TYR A 680 41.84 -4.69 -24.26
C TYR A 680 40.99 -5.33 -25.37
N ASP A 681 39.76 -5.72 -25.07
CA ASP A 681 38.83 -6.32 -26.02
C ASP A 681 38.52 -5.39 -27.20
N ALA A 682 38.38 -4.09 -26.95
CA ALA A 682 38.21 -3.11 -28.02
C ALA A 682 39.43 -3.11 -28.96
N ALA A 683 40.63 -3.20 -28.42
CA ALA A 683 41.87 -3.21 -29.19
C ALA A 683 42.05 -4.52 -29.99
N VAL A 684 41.68 -5.66 -29.41
CA VAL A 684 41.66 -6.97 -30.07
C VAL A 684 40.64 -6.97 -31.22
N LEU A 685 39.43 -6.43 -31.02
CA LEU A 685 38.45 -6.35 -32.11
C LEU A 685 38.93 -5.48 -33.27
N ARG A 686 39.63 -4.37 -32.98
CA ARG A 686 40.26 -3.56 -34.04
C ARG A 686 41.36 -4.34 -34.77
N TYR A 687 42.11 -5.19 -34.07
CA TYR A 687 43.09 -6.09 -34.67
C TYR A 687 42.42 -7.08 -35.62
N GLU A 688 41.39 -7.79 -35.17
CA GLU A 688 40.65 -8.77 -36.01
C GLU A 688 39.98 -8.14 -37.23
N LEU A 689 39.62 -6.85 -37.15
CA LEU A 689 39.06 -6.07 -38.25
C LEU A 689 40.13 -5.51 -39.20
N GLU A 690 41.40 -5.89 -39.03
CA GLU A 690 42.55 -5.41 -39.81
C GLU A 690 42.77 -3.90 -39.69
N GLN A 691 42.26 -3.29 -38.62
CA GLN A 691 42.44 -1.86 -38.30
C GLN A 691 43.69 -1.69 -37.43
N TRP A 692 44.83 -2.05 -38.02
CA TRP A 692 46.11 -2.23 -37.34
C TRP A 692 46.56 -1.01 -36.53
N ARG A 693 46.45 0.20 -37.12
CA ARG A 693 46.84 1.45 -36.46
C ARG A 693 46.00 1.76 -35.23
N ASP A 694 44.70 1.58 -35.34
CA ASP A 694 43.77 1.83 -34.24
C ASP A 694 43.98 0.81 -33.12
N SER A 695 44.19 -0.46 -33.47
CA SER A 695 44.53 -1.52 -32.51
C SER A 695 45.83 -1.18 -31.75
N ALA A 696 46.91 -0.86 -32.46
CA ALA A 696 48.19 -0.52 -31.84
C ALA A 696 48.08 0.70 -30.90
N ALA A 697 47.32 1.73 -31.30
CA ALA A 697 47.08 2.90 -30.47
C ALA A 697 46.28 2.56 -29.19
N LEU A 698 45.25 1.72 -29.30
CA LEU A 698 44.46 1.28 -28.15
C LEU A 698 45.25 0.37 -27.21
N LEU A 699 46.07 -0.56 -27.73
CA LEU A 699 46.96 -1.41 -26.93
C LEU A 699 48.05 -0.59 -26.22
N ALA A 700 48.60 0.44 -26.86
CA ALA A 700 49.55 1.35 -26.22
C ALA A 700 48.89 2.14 -25.07
N ARG A 701 47.65 2.61 -25.30
CA ARG A 701 46.84 3.23 -24.25
C ARG A 701 46.55 2.25 -23.11
N PHE A 702 46.21 1.01 -23.42
CA PHE A 702 45.99 -0.07 -22.46
C PHE A 702 47.21 -0.28 -21.57
N MET A 703 48.39 -0.45 -22.15
CA MET A 703 49.64 -0.63 -21.40
C MET A 703 50.01 0.58 -20.53
N THR A 704 49.55 1.78 -20.90
CA THR A 704 49.79 3.01 -20.12
C THR A 704 48.80 3.12 -18.96
N MET A 705 47.54 2.76 -19.19
CA MET A 705 46.48 2.84 -18.18
C MET A 705 46.52 1.67 -17.18
N PHE A 706 46.92 0.48 -17.62
CA PHE A 706 46.93 -0.77 -16.85
C PHE A 706 48.33 -1.43 -16.91
N PRO A 707 49.39 -0.77 -16.43
CA PRO A 707 50.78 -1.25 -16.59
C PRO A 707 51.07 -2.55 -15.82
N SER A 708 50.24 -2.90 -14.84
CA SER A 708 50.36 -4.09 -14.00
C SER A 708 49.47 -5.26 -14.45
N SER A 709 48.71 -5.10 -15.55
CA SER A 709 47.82 -6.14 -16.06
C SER A 709 48.59 -7.38 -16.54
N ASP A 710 48.04 -8.56 -16.30
CA ASP A 710 48.58 -9.83 -16.80
C ASP A 710 48.51 -9.93 -18.34
N LEU A 711 47.69 -9.10 -19.00
CA LEU A 711 47.55 -9.02 -20.46
C LEU A 711 48.60 -8.12 -21.13
N VAL A 712 49.45 -7.43 -20.37
CA VAL A 712 50.50 -6.55 -20.92
C VAL A 712 51.47 -7.28 -21.85
N PRO A 713 51.95 -8.51 -21.56
CA PRO A 713 52.80 -9.26 -22.49
C PRO A 713 52.10 -9.53 -23.83
N ASP A 714 50.83 -9.93 -23.80
CA ASP A 714 50.04 -10.21 -24.99
C ASP A 714 49.79 -8.92 -25.79
N ALA A 715 49.45 -7.83 -25.11
CA ALA A 715 49.30 -6.51 -25.73
C ALA A 715 50.58 -6.05 -26.44
N ARG A 716 51.76 -6.30 -25.87
CA ARG A 716 53.05 -6.02 -26.52
C ARG A 716 53.24 -6.83 -27.79
N GLY A 717 52.92 -8.12 -27.74
CA GLY A 717 52.97 -9.00 -28.92
C GLY A 717 52.06 -8.53 -30.03
N LEU A 718 50.80 -8.19 -29.69
CA LEU A 718 49.82 -7.67 -30.64
C LEU A 718 50.21 -6.32 -31.23
N ILE A 719 50.82 -5.40 -30.47
CA ILE A 719 51.35 -4.13 -31.01
C ILE A 719 52.43 -4.41 -32.06
N ALA A 720 53.38 -5.31 -31.76
CA ALA A 720 54.46 -5.64 -32.68
C ALA A 720 53.91 -6.23 -34.00
N SER A 721 52.96 -7.15 -33.87
CA SER A 721 52.27 -7.78 -35.01
C SER A 721 51.44 -6.76 -35.80
N ALA A 722 50.69 -5.88 -35.12
CA ALA A 722 49.87 -4.86 -35.78
C ALA A 722 50.73 -3.88 -36.58
N TYR A 723 51.89 -3.45 -36.06
CA TYR A 723 52.80 -2.62 -36.85
C TYR A 723 53.40 -3.36 -38.05
N GLU A 724 53.65 -4.67 -37.94
CA GLU A 724 54.14 -5.47 -39.05
C GLU A 724 53.09 -5.58 -40.17
N GLU A 725 51.83 -5.89 -39.80
CA GLU A 725 50.70 -5.99 -40.75
C GLU A 725 50.33 -4.63 -41.37
N ASP A 726 50.52 -3.51 -40.64
CA ASP A 726 50.39 -2.15 -41.20
C ASP A 726 51.53 -1.77 -42.18
N GLY A 727 52.59 -2.59 -42.26
CA GLY A 727 53.79 -2.31 -43.05
C GLY A 727 54.74 -1.29 -42.39
N ASN A 728 54.53 -0.93 -41.13
CA ASN A 728 55.42 -0.07 -40.37
C ASN A 728 56.57 -0.88 -39.75
N TYR A 729 57.49 -1.34 -40.62
CA TYR A 729 58.56 -2.25 -40.24
C TYR A 729 59.49 -1.70 -39.15
N VAL A 730 59.74 -0.38 -39.13
CA VAL A 730 60.56 0.25 -38.09
C VAL A 730 59.90 0.13 -36.71
N ALA A 731 58.61 0.49 -36.61
CA ALA A 731 57.88 0.41 -35.34
C ALA A 731 57.69 -1.05 -34.88
N ALA A 732 57.42 -1.97 -35.82
CA ALA A 732 57.35 -3.40 -35.54
C ALA A 732 58.68 -3.95 -35.02
N ALA A 733 59.79 -3.62 -35.69
CA ALA A 733 61.12 -4.04 -35.29
C ALA A 733 61.48 -3.50 -33.90
N GLU A 734 61.16 -2.24 -33.60
CA GLU A 734 61.38 -1.67 -32.27
C GLU A 734 60.54 -2.39 -31.20
N ALA A 735 59.27 -2.69 -31.49
CA ALA A 735 58.41 -3.44 -30.58
C ALA A 735 58.94 -4.85 -30.30
N TYR A 736 59.33 -5.61 -31.35
CA TYR A 736 59.95 -6.92 -31.20
C TYR A 736 61.29 -6.87 -30.46
N ARG A 737 62.12 -5.86 -30.72
CA ARG A 737 63.39 -5.65 -29.98
C ARG A 737 63.13 -5.41 -28.49
N ARG A 738 62.10 -4.61 -28.14
CA ARG A 738 61.71 -4.41 -26.73
C ARG A 738 61.22 -5.70 -26.08
N ILE A 739 60.52 -6.57 -26.81
CA ILE A 739 60.14 -7.91 -26.31
C ILE A 739 61.40 -8.74 -26.05
N ALA A 740 62.36 -8.74 -26.96
CA ALA A 740 63.62 -9.49 -26.83
C ALA A 740 64.44 -9.11 -25.58
N MET A 741 64.37 -7.85 -25.15
CA MET A 741 65.10 -7.34 -23.98
C MET A 741 64.39 -7.58 -22.64
N GLN A 742 63.15 -8.07 -22.64
CA GLN A 742 62.38 -8.25 -21.40
C GLN A 742 62.74 -9.55 -20.68
N GLN A 743 63.53 -9.46 -19.62
CA GLN A 743 64.04 -10.65 -18.91
C GLN A 743 62.96 -11.59 -18.35
N LYS A 744 61.76 -11.07 -18.08
CA LYS A 744 60.61 -11.85 -17.59
C LYS A 744 59.89 -12.66 -18.68
N VAL A 745 60.14 -12.38 -19.97
CA VAL A 745 59.57 -13.13 -21.09
C VAL A 745 60.39 -14.39 -21.33
N ASP A 746 59.73 -15.48 -21.73
CA ASP A 746 60.38 -16.76 -22.02
C ASP A 746 61.54 -16.60 -23.02
N ARG A 747 62.63 -17.35 -22.78
CA ARG A 747 63.87 -17.23 -23.56
C ARG A 747 63.63 -17.46 -25.05
N GLU A 748 62.80 -18.42 -25.42
CA GLU A 748 62.52 -18.75 -26.82
C GLU A 748 61.72 -17.63 -27.52
N ILE A 749 60.74 -17.05 -26.84
CA ILE A 749 59.98 -15.90 -27.35
C ILE A 749 60.90 -14.70 -27.58
N ARG A 750 61.78 -14.39 -26.62
CA ARG A 750 62.73 -13.28 -26.77
C ARG A 750 63.73 -13.53 -27.90
N PHE A 751 64.19 -14.77 -28.05
CA PHE A 751 65.08 -15.18 -29.12
C PHE A 751 64.45 -14.94 -30.49
N ASN A 752 63.22 -15.45 -30.70
CA ASN A 752 62.48 -15.28 -31.94
C ASN A 752 62.16 -13.80 -32.21
N ALA A 753 61.78 -13.03 -31.18
CA ALA A 753 61.53 -11.60 -31.31
C ALA A 753 62.79 -10.81 -31.74
N SER A 754 63.96 -11.18 -31.22
CA SER A 754 65.23 -10.55 -31.62
C SER A 754 65.55 -10.78 -33.09
N LEU A 755 65.38 -12.02 -33.57
CA LEU A 755 65.57 -12.35 -34.99
C LEU A 755 64.56 -11.63 -35.88
N LYS A 756 63.29 -11.61 -35.46
CA LYS A 756 62.22 -10.91 -36.17
C LYS A 756 62.51 -9.41 -36.29
N ALA A 757 62.99 -8.77 -35.22
CA ALA A 757 63.39 -7.37 -35.24
C ALA A 757 64.54 -7.12 -36.24
N ALA A 758 65.55 -8.00 -36.26
CA ALA A 758 66.65 -7.90 -37.21
C ALA A 758 66.17 -8.07 -38.66
N ASP A 759 65.31 -9.05 -38.94
CA ASP A 759 64.74 -9.26 -40.26
C ASP A 759 63.94 -8.04 -40.75
N LEU A 760 63.16 -7.43 -39.87
CA LEU A 760 62.37 -6.23 -40.19
C LEU A 760 63.28 -5.01 -40.46
N TYR A 761 64.30 -4.76 -39.63
CA TYR A 761 65.28 -3.69 -39.90
C TYR A 761 66.07 -3.93 -41.19
N ARG A 762 66.38 -5.19 -41.51
CA ARG A 762 67.02 -5.55 -42.78
C ARG A 762 66.12 -5.24 -43.97
N ARG A 763 64.83 -5.59 -43.91
CA ARG A 763 63.84 -5.28 -44.96
C ARG A 763 63.68 -3.78 -45.19
N ASP A 764 63.70 -3.00 -44.12
CA ASP A 764 63.61 -1.53 -44.16
C ASP A 764 64.94 -0.85 -44.55
N ASN A 765 66.02 -1.61 -44.72
CA ASN A 765 67.38 -1.10 -44.95
C ASN A 765 67.90 -0.16 -43.83
N ASN A 766 67.42 -0.36 -42.59
CA ASN A 766 67.87 0.36 -41.41
C ASN A 766 69.11 -0.29 -40.79
N ILE A 767 70.25 -0.06 -41.43
CA ILE A 767 71.52 -0.73 -41.11
C ILE A 767 72.00 -0.46 -39.67
N ALA A 768 71.81 0.76 -39.17
CA ALA A 768 72.25 1.12 -37.81
C ALA A 768 71.51 0.31 -36.74
N SER A 769 70.18 0.22 -36.85
CA SER A 769 69.35 -0.57 -35.93
C SER A 769 69.55 -2.08 -36.12
N LEU A 770 69.84 -2.54 -37.34
CA LEU A 770 70.17 -3.93 -37.63
C LEU A 770 71.46 -4.36 -36.90
N ILE A 771 72.53 -3.56 -37.00
CA ILE A 771 73.79 -3.81 -36.31
C ILE A 771 73.56 -3.89 -34.80
N LEU A 772 72.88 -2.90 -34.22
CA LEU A 772 72.56 -2.88 -32.79
C LEU A 772 71.78 -4.13 -32.37
N THR A 773 70.77 -4.53 -33.16
CA THR A 773 69.93 -5.70 -32.84
C THR A 773 70.74 -7.00 -32.91
N TYR A 774 71.70 -7.14 -33.84
CA TYR A 774 72.59 -8.29 -33.87
C TYR A 774 73.59 -8.32 -32.72
N GLU A 775 74.13 -7.17 -32.32
CA GLU A 775 75.01 -7.09 -31.14
C GLU A 775 74.26 -7.47 -29.87
N GLU A 776 73.05 -6.92 -29.66
CA GLU A 776 72.17 -7.27 -28.55
C GLU A 776 71.77 -8.75 -28.59
N HIS A 777 71.48 -9.31 -29.77
CA HIS A 777 71.17 -10.72 -29.95
C HIS A 777 72.33 -11.61 -29.47
N LEU A 778 73.55 -11.33 -29.94
CA LEU A 778 74.74 -12.12 -29.62
C LEU A 778 75.13 -12.03 -28.14
N GLU A 779 74.81 -10.92 -27.47
CA GLU A 779 75.01 -10.76 -26.03
C GLU A 779 74.03 -11.62 -25.22
N HIS A 780 72.75 -11.62 -25.59
CA HIS A 780 71.68 -12.27 -24.81
C HIS A 780 71.43 -13.73 -25.21
N PHE A 781 71.80 -14.12 -26.44
CA PHE A 781 71.54 -15.43 -27.03
C PHE A 781 72.79 -16.01 -27.71
N PRO A 782 73.86 -16.33 -26.96
CA PRO A 782 75.07 -16.93 -27.52
C PRO A 782 74.88 -18.37 -28.03
N GLU A 783 73.77 -19.02 -27.66
CA GLU A 783 73.43 -20.40 -28.03
C GLU A 783 72.11 -20.45 -28.82
N PRO A 784 72.01 -21.29 -29.88
CA PRO A 784 73.03 -22.25 -30.34
C PRO A 784 74.24 -21.62 -31.03
N VAL A 785 75.45 -22.07 -30.69
CA VAL A 785 76.72 -21.48 -31.21
C VAL A 785 76.75 -21.37 -32.74
N ASP A 786 76.28 -22.38 -33.48
CA ASP A 786 76.25 -22.36 -34.97
C ASP A 786 75.43 -21.18 -35.50
N GLN A 787 74.25 -20.92 -34.93
CA GLN A 787 73.40 -19.82 -35.34
C GLN A 787 74.02 -18.47 -34.96
N ALA A 788 74.62 -18.37 -33.77
CA ALA A 788 75.36 -17.18 -33.37
C ALA A 788 76.55 -16.89 -34.31
N GLN A 789 77.25 -17.92 -34.80
CA GLN A 789 78.33 -17.75 -35.79
C GLN A 789 77.82 -17.21 -37.13
N ARG A 790 76.67 -17.71 -37.62
CA ARG A 790 76.02 -17.16 -38.82
C ARG A 790 75.63 -15.70 -38.65
N ILE A 791 75.12 -15.31 -37.48
CA ILE A 791 74.78 -13.91 -37.17
C ILE A 791 76.03 -13.02 -37.09
N ARG A 792 77.11 -13.49 -36.45
CA ARG A 792 78.40 -12.78 -36.45
C ARG A 792 78.93 -12.58 -37.86
N TRP A 793 78.81 -13.59 -38.72
CA TRP A 793 79.20 -13.48 -40.12
C TRP A 793 78.38 -12.44 -40.88
N GLN A 794 77.05 -12.46 -40.74
CA GLN A 794 76.19 -11.43 -41.33
C GLN A 794 76.54 -10.02 -40.83
N LEU A 795 76.86 -9.89 -39.54
CA LEU A 795 77.31 -8.62 -38.96
C LEU A 795 78.65 -8.18 -39.57
N VAL A 796 79.60 -9.10 -39.80
CA VAL A 796 80.86 -8.83 -40.50
C VAL A 796 80.62 -8.37 -41.94
N GLU A 797 79.71 -9.01 -42.68
CA GLU A 797 79.34 -8.61 -44.04
C GLU A 797 78.81 -7.17 -44.06
N ILE A 798 77.85 -6.86 -43.19
CA ILE A 798 77.25 -5.52 -43.07
C ILE A 798 78.31 -4.46 -42.69
N LEU A 799 79.19 -4.77 -41.73
CA LEU A 799 80.27 -3.87 -41.32
C LEU A 799 81.31 -3.66 -42.43
N GLY A 800 81.51 -4.66 -43.30
CA GLY A 800 82.44 -4.63 -44.43
C GLY A 800 81.96 -3.81 -45.63
N GLU A 801 80.65 -3.78 -45.89
CA GLU A 801 80.04 -3.01 -46.99
C GLU A 801 80.26 -1.49 -46.86
N GLY A 802 80.43 -0.98 -45.63
CA GLY A 802 80.74 0.43 -45.36
C GLY A 802 82.14 0.89 -45.80
N GLY A 803 82.94 0.04 -46.44
CA GLY A 803 84.25 0.37 -47.04
C GLY A 803 85.40 0.54 -46.05
N ALA A 804 85.12 0.53 -44.74
CA ALA A 804 86.12 0.63 -43.68
C ALA A 804 86.57 -0.75 -43.18
N LEU A 805 87.25 -1.51 -44.05
CA LEU A 805 87.82 -2.85 -43.75
C LEU A 805 88.92 -2.84 -42.65
N ASP A 806 89.18 -1.69 -42.03
CA ASP A 806 90.10 -1.47 -40.89
C ASP A 806 89.36 -0.89 -39.66
N GLY A 807 88.02 -0.93 -39.65
CA GLY A 807 87.20 -0.48 -38.53
C GLY A 807 87.36 -1.38 -37.30
N LYS A 808 87.48 -0.79 -36.10
CA LYS A 808 87.63 -1.53 -34.84
C LYS A 808 86.51 -2.57 -34.62
N GLY A 809 85.27 -2.28 -35.04
CA GLY A 809 84.14 -3.20 -34.95
C GLY A 809 84.27 -4.41 -35.88
N TYR A 810 84.63 -4.18 -37.15
CA TYR A 810 84.83 -5.24 -38.16
C TYR A 810 85.90 -6.24 -37.72
N ARG A 811 87.09 -5.74 -37.35
CA ARG A 811 88.19 -6.60 -36.87
C ARG A 811 87.80 -7.38 -35.61
N ARG A 812 87.15 -6.73 -34.64
CA ARG A 812 86.71 -7.38 -33.40
C ARG A 812 85.75 -8.54 -33.67
N GLN A 813 84.82 -8.39 -34.61
CA GLN A 813 83.89 -9.49 -34.91
C GLN A 813 84.57 -10.66 -35.63
N LEU A 814 85.52 -10.40 -36.54
CA LEU A 814 86.35 -11.46 -37.13
C LEU A 814 87.15 -12.22 -36.07
N GLU A 815 87.77 -11.50 -35.12
CA GLU A 815 88.49 -12.10 -33.99
C GLU A 815 87.56 -12.95 -33.11
N ASN A 816 86.34 -12.47 -32.84
CA ASN A 816 85.33 -13.23 -32.09
C ASN A 816 84.95 -14.53 -32.80
N ILE A 817 84.70 -14.50 -34.12
CA ILE A 817 84.34 -15.69 -34.89
C ILE A 817 85.42 -16.77 -34.76
N VAL A 818 86.69 -16.40 -34.97
CA VAL A 818 87.83 -17.32 -34.86
C VAL A 818 87.99 -17.84 -33.43
N ALA A 819 87.85 -16.98 -32.42
CA ALA A 819 87.97 -17.38 -31.03
C ALA A 819 86.85 -18.36 -30.60
N VAL A 820 85.61 -18.13 -31.04
CA VAL A 820 84.48 -19.02 -30.75
C VAL A 820 84.67 -20.39 -31.42
N ASP A 821 85.16 -20.42 -32.67
CA ASP A 821 85.46 -21.68 -33.37
C ASP A 821 86.58 -22.48 -32.67
N GLN A 822 87.64 -21.82 -32.21
CA GLN A 822 88.71 -22.48 -31.43
C GLN A 822 88.22 -23.09 -30.12
N GLN A 823 87.21 -22.49 -29.50
CA GLN A 823 86.60 -22.99 -28.26
C GLN A 823 85.58 -24.10 -28.52
N ASN A 824 85.11 -24.26 -29.77
CA ASN A 824 84.06 -25.20 -30.15
C ASN A 824 84.50 -26.01 -31.41
N PRO A 825 85.42 -26.97 -31.25
CA PRO A 825 86.04 -27.69 -32.37
C PRO A 825 85.05 -28.55 -33.19
N ASP A 826 83.91 -28.89 -32.60
CA ASP A 826 82.87 -29.75 -33.20
C ASP A 826 81.78 -28.97 -33.95
N LEU A 827 82.00 -27.68 -34.25
CA LEU A 827 81.05 -26.89 -35.03
C LEU A 827 80.85 -27.49 -36.45
N PRO A 828 79.65 -27.33 -37.03
CA PRO A 828 79.37 -27.74 -38.40
C PRO A 828 80.36 -27.14 -39.40
N GLU A 829 80.57 -27.84 -40.52
CA GLU A 829 81.53 -27.45 -41.56
C GLU A 829 81.33 -26.01 -42.05
N ASP A 830 80.08 -25.57 -42.22
CA ASP A 830 79.73 -24.20 -42.62
C ASP A 830 80.25 -23.15 -41.61
N SER A 831 80.07 -23.39 -40.31
CA SER A 831 80.56 -22.50 -39.25
C SER A 831 82.09 -22.48 -39.18
N ARG A 832 82.73 -23.64 -39.39
CA ARG A 832 84.20 -23.73 -39.48
C ARG A 832 84.72 -23.01 -40.72
N LEU A 833 83.99 -23.04 -41.83
CA LEU A 833 84.32 -22.29 -43.04
C LEU A 833 84.22 -20.77 -42.81
N ILE A 834 83.18 -20.31 -42.10
CA ILE A 834 83.06 -18.91 -41.66
C ILE A 834 84.28 -18.48 -40.83
N ALA A 835 84.75 -19.33 -39.91
CA ALA A 835 85.96 -19.07 -39.13
C ALA A 835 87.24 -19.05 -39.97
N ALA A 836 87.39 -19.98 -40.92
CA ALA A 836 88.51 -20.00 -41.85
C ALA A 836 88.56 -18.74 -42.74
N GLN A 837 87.40 -18.32 -43.27
CA GLN A 837 87.26 -17.09 -44.05
C GLN A 837 87.57 -15.85 -43.20
N SER A 838 87.14 -15.85 -41.94
CA SER A 838 87.42 -14.76 -40.99
C SER A 838 88.90 -14.68 -40.64
N SER A 839 89.57 -15.82 -40.46
CA SER A 839 91.02 -15.92 -40.25
C SER A 839 91.81 -15.36 -41.44
N LEU A 840 91.38 -15.67 -42.67
CA LEU A 840 91.95 -15.10 -43.89
C LEU A 840 91.71 -13.59 -44.00
N ALA A 841 90.53 -13.10 -43.64
CA ALA A 841 90.23 -11.67 -43.62
C ALA A 841 91.12 -10.92 -42.62
N LEU A 842 91.35 -11.48 -41.43
CA LEU A 842 92.32 -10.94 -40.46
C LEU A 842 93.73 -10.89 -41.03
N ALA A 843 94.17 -11.96 -41.70
CA ALA A 843 95.46 -12.00 -42.37
C ALA A 843 95.57 -10.89 -43.43
N ARG A 844 94.53 -10.63 -44.22
CA ARG A 844 94.49 -9.52 -45.18
C ARG A 844 94.62 -8.15 -44.52
N ILE A 845 94.00 -7.94 -43.35
CA ILE A 845 94.18 -6.70 -42.57
C ILE A 845 95.66 -6.54 -42.16
N ASP A 846 96.28 -7.60 -41.66
CA ASP A 846 97.69 -7.57 -41.24
C ASP A 846 98.65 -7.39 -42.44
N ILE A 847 98.35 -7.97 -43.62
CA ILE A 847 99.06 -7.70 -44.89
C ILE A 847 98.98 -6.22 -45.26
N GLN A 848 97.80 -5.61 -45.19
CA GLN A 848 97.65 -4.19 -45.51
C GLN A 848 98.41 -3.31 -44.52
N ARG A 849 98.44 -3.67 -43.23
CA ARG A 849 99.29 -3.01 -42.23
C ARG A 849 100.77 -3.10 -42.62
N ALA A 850 101.26 -4.27 -43.01
CA ALA A 850 102.63 -4.45 -43.46
C ALA A 850 102.95 -3.62 -44.73
N ARG A 851 102.04 -3.62 -45.73
CA ARG A 851 102.18 -2.84 -46.98
C ARG A 851 102.27 -1.33 -46.74
N LYS A 852 101.47 -0.79 -45.80
CA LYS A 852 101.45 0.65 -45.45
C LYS A 852 102.77 1.15 -44.83
N ILE A 853 103.63 0.26 -44.30
CA ILE A 853 104.92 0.66 -43.73
C ILE A 853 105.93 0.88 -44.86
N ALA A 854 106.13 2.13 -45.27
CA ALA A 854 107.12 2.49 -46.28
C ALA A 854 108.57 2.31 -45.78
N LEU A 855 109.46 1.86 -46.65
CA LEU A 855 110.89 1.70 -46.35
C LEU A 855 111.64 3.03 -46.59
N LYS A 856 111.53 3.94 -45.60
CA LYS A 856 112.10 5.29 -45.64
C LYS A 856 113.21 5.50 -44.61
N GLN A 857 114.01 6.56 -44.77
CA GLN A 857 115.02 6.90 -43.77
C GLN A 857 114.41 7.22 -42.39
N PRO A 858 115.02 6.76 -41.27
CA PRO A 858 116.18 5.87 -41.19
C PRO A 858 115.82 4.40 -41.54
N LEU A 859 116.45 3.87 -42.60
CA LEU A 859 116.04 2.62 -43.26
C LEU A 859 116.03 1.40 -42.32
N LYS A 860 116.99 1.31 -41.40
CA LYS A 860 117.08 0.23 -40.42
C LYS A 860 115.81 0.10 -39.58
N ALA A 861 115.22 1.22 -39.17
CA ALA A 861 114.03 1.25 -38.31
C ALA A 861 112.74 0.97 -39.11
N SER A 862 112.61 1.49 -40.33
CA SER A 862 111.47 1.17 -41.20
C SER A 862 111.48 -0.29 -41.66
N LEU A 863 112.67 -0.84 -41.96
CA LEU A 863 112.85 -2.23 -42.37
C LEU A 863 112.48 -3.19 -41.24
N ALA A 864 112.97 -2.94 -40.02
CA ALA A 864 112.62 -3.74 -38.84
C ALA A 864 111.11 -3.77 -38.60
N ARG A 865 110.44 -2.61 -38.68
CA ARG A 865 108.98 -2.52 -38.52
C ARG A 865 108.21 -3.23 -39.62
N ARG A 866 108.58 -3.05 -40.89
CA ARG A 866 107.90 -3.71 -42.02
C ARG A 866 108.08 -5.23 -41.96
N ARG A 867 109.28 -5.70 -41.60
CA ARG A 867 109.57 -7.13 -41.44
C ARG A 867 108.76 -7.75 -40.31
N ALA A 868 108.69 -7.11 -39.13
CA ALA A 868 107.86 -7.60 -38.04
C ALA A 868 106.37 -7.69 -38.43
N ALA A 869 105.82 -6.66 -39.09
CA ALA A 869 104.44 -6.69 -39.58
C ALA A 869 104.21 -7.74 -40.67
N MET A 870 105.22 -8.01 -41.50
CA MET A 870 105.19 -9.08 -42.50
C MET A 870 105.20 -10.46 -41.83
N ASP A 871 106.04 -10.68 -40.82
CA ASP A 871 106.10 -11.94 -40.06
C ASP A 871 104.75 -12.22 -39.36
N GLU A 872 104.09 -11.19 -38.81
CA GLU A 872 102.73 -11.29 -38.26
C GLU A 872 101.70 -11.70 -39.33
N ALA A 873 101.75 -11.09 -40.51
CA ALA A 873 100.86 -11.41 -41.62
C ALA A 873 101.08 -12.83 -42.16
N ILE A 874 102.33 -13.30 -42.26
CA ILE A 874 102.66 -14.68 -42.63
C ILE A 874 102.06 -15.65 -41.61
N ALA A 875 102.27 -15.42 -40.31
CA ALA A 875 101.70 -16.27 -39.27
C ALA A 875 100.17 -16.29 -39.31
N ALA A 876 99.52 -15.17 -39.68
CA ALA A 876 98.07 -15.13 -39.86
C ALA A 876 97.60 -15.93 -41.09
N LEU A 877 98.32 -15.87 -42.22
CA LEU A 877 98.04 -16.69 -43.41
C LEU A 877 98.22 -18.18 -43.15
N ASP A 878 99.23 -18.55 -42.36
CA ASP A 878 99.45 -19.93 -41.94
C ASP A 878 98.29 -20.44 -41.10
N ARG A 879 97.83 -19.65 -40.12
CA ARG A 879 96.63 -19.97 -39.31
C ARG A 879 95.38 -20.12 -40.18
N ALA A 880 95.17 -19.26 -41.17
CA ALA A 880 94.06 -19.40 -42.11
C ALA A 880 94.16 -20.69 -42.94
N SER A 881 95.36 -21.06 -43.38
CA SER A 881 95.61 -22.26 -44.18
C SER A 881 95.40 -23.56 -43.42
N GLN A 882 95.64 -23.57 -42.10
CA GLN A 882 95.48 -24.74 -41.22
C GLN A 882 94.03 -25.27 -41.15
N TYR A 883 93.04 -24.47 -41.52
CA TYR A 883 91.65 -24.91 -41.64
C TYR A 883 91.40 -25.89 -42.81
N GLN A 884 92.33 -25.98 -43.77
CA GLN A 884 92.30 -26.94 -44.90
C GLN A 884 91.12 -26.80 -45.87
N PHE A 885 90.33 -25.74 -45.78
CA PHE A 885 89.35 -25.41 -46.81
C PHE A 885 90.04 -24.96 -48.09
N ALA A 886 89.76 -25.63 -49.20
CA ALA A 886 90.39 -25.34 -50.49
C ALA A 886 90.28 -23.86 -50.88
N SER A 887 89.13 -23.22 -50.66
CA SER A 887 88.91 -21.78 -50.94
C SER A 887 89.80 -20.85 -50.09
N VAL A 888 90.12 -21.26 -48.85
CA VAL A 888 90.90 -20.46 -47.90
C VAL A 888 92.40 -20.71 -48.07
N SER A 889 92.85 -21.97 -48.11
CA SER A 889 94.27 -22.31 -48.25
C SER A 889 94.86 -21.80 -49.57
N THR A 890 94.07 -21.83 -50.65
CA THR A 890 94.51 -21.29 -51.95
C THR A 890 94.58 -19.77 -51.99
N ALA A 891 93.64 -19.10 -51.33
CA ALA A 891 93.67 -17.65 -51.13
C ALA A 891 94.87 -17.24 -50.26
N ALA A 892 95.10 -17.95 -49.16
CA ALA A 892 96.20 -17.66 -48.24
C ALA A 892 97.57 -17.82 -48.92
N SER A 893 97.78 -18.88 -49.71
CA SER A 893 99.01 -19.03 -50.49
C SER A 893 99.17 -17.95 -51.56
N HIS A 894 98.09 -17.53 -52.23
CA HIS A 894 98.17 -16.42 -53.18
C HIS A 894 98.59 -15.11 -52.47
N GLU A 895 97.95 -14.79 -51.35
CA GLU A 895 98.26 -13.60 -50.56
C GLU A 895 99.68 -13.64 -49.99
N LEU A 896 100.20 -14.82 -49.60
CA LEU A 896 101.57 -15.02 -49.14
C LEU A 896 102.58 -14.72 -50.26
N GLY A 897 102.35 -15.24 -51.46
CA GLY A 897 103.20 -14.95 -52.62
C GLY A 897 103.19 -13.46 -52.95
N MET A 898 102.02 -12.81 -52.92
CA MET A 898 101.90 -11.37 -53.14
C MET A 898 102.60 -10.55 -52.04
N LEU A 899 102.53 -10.97 -50.78
CA LEU A 899 103.21 -10.31 -49.67
C LEU A 899 104.74 -10.34 -49.84
N TYR A 900 105.30 -11.48 -50.25
CA TYR A 900 106.73 -11.59 -50.58
C TYR A 900 107.12 -10.68 -51.75
N LEU A 901 106.32 -10.69 -52.83
CA LEU A 901 106.56 -9.86 -54.01
C LEU A 901 106.48 -8.35 -53.69
N ASP A 902 105.53 -7.93 -52.87
CA ASP A 902 105.38 -6.54 -52.45
C ASP A 902 106.52 -6.10 -51.53
N PHE A 903 107.09 -7.02 -50.76
CA PHE A 903 108.28 -6.74 -49.97
C PHE A 903 109.52 -6.59 -50.85
N ALA A 904 109.72 -7.46 -51.84
CA ALA A 904 110.79 -7.34 -52.83
C ALA A 904 110.73 -5.98 -53.57
N LYS A 905 109.54 -5.61 -54.06
CA LYS A 905 109.30 -4.30 -54.70
C LYS A 905 109.59 -3.13 -53.77
N ALA A 906 109.16 -3.21 -52.51
CA ALA A 906 109.41 -2.15 -51.54
C ALA A 906 110.90 -1.99 -51.21
N LEU A 907 111.68 -3.08 -51.18
CA LEU A 907 113.14 -3.03 -51.03
C LEU A 907 113.80 -2.29 -52.20
N LEU A 908 113.44 -2.64 -53.44
CA LEU A 908 113.93 -1.96 -54.66
C LEU A 908 113.59 -0.47 -54.69
N GLN A 909 112.42 -0.11 -54.17
CA GLN A 909 111.91 1.27 -54.13
C GLN A 909 112.30 2.04 -52.86
N SER A 910 113.09 1.44 -51.96
CA SER A 910 113.44 2.06 -50.68
C SER A 910 114.31 3.30 -50.81
N ASP A 911 114.26 4.19 -49.81
CA ASP A 911 115.04 5.44 -49.82
C ASP A 911 116.55 5.15 -49.86
N ARG A 912 117.24 5.72 -50.85
CA ARG A 912 118.70 5.70 -50.91
C ARG A 912 119.29 6.70 -49.91
N PRO A 913 120.39 6.38 -49.21
CA PRO A 913 121.09 7.34 -48.35
C PRO A 913 121.42 8.64 -49.09
N SER A 914 121.26 9.80 -48.44
CA SER A 914 121.58 11.10 -49.04
C SER A 914 123.10 11.31 -49.13
N GLY A 915 123.59 11.81 -50.27
CA GLY A 915 125.00 12.16 -50.46
C GLY A 915 125.88 11.05 -51.08
N LEU A 916 125.28 10.06 -51.75
CA LEU A 916 126.02 9.04 -52.51
C LEU A 916 126.40 9.56 -53.90
N GLU A 917 127.66 9.33 -54.31
CA GLU A 917 128.16 9.56 -55.68
C GLU A 917 127.54 8.55 -56.67
N SER A 918 127.55 8.86 -57.98
CA SER A 918 126.85 8.08 -59.02
C SER A 918 127.18 6.59 -59.00
N ASP A 919 128.46 6.25 -58.84
CA ASP A 919 128.96 4.88 -58.93
C ASP A 919 128.56 4.08 -57.67
N VAL A 920 128.59 4.74 -56.51
CA VAL A 920 128.15 4.17 -55.22
C VAL A 920 126.63 4.00 -55.19
N LEU A 921 125.88 4.89 -55.84
CA LEU A 921 124.42 4.78 -55.97
C LEU A 921 124.03 3.58 -56.84
N ALA A 922 124.79 3.32 -57.91
CA ALA A 922 124.60 2.14 -58.76
C ALA A 922 124.93 0.83 -58.00
N GLU A 923 126.05 0.77 -57.28
CA GLU A 923 126.40 -0.36 -56.42
C GLU A 923 125.37 -0.60 -55.31
N TYR A 924 124.86 0.47 -54.70
CA TYR A 924 123.79 0.36 -53.69
C TYR A 924 122.47 -0.13 -54.30
N SER A 925 122.17 0.26 -55.54
CA SER A 925 120.97 -0.22 -56.25
C SER A 925 121.10 -1.71 -56.63
N MET A 926 122.28 -2.17 -57.06
CA MET A 926 122.56 -3.60 -57.23
C MET A 926 122.44 -4.36 -55.91
N LEU A 927 122.94 -3.82 -54.80
CA LEU A 927 122.76 -4.45 -53.49
C LEU A 927 121.26 -4.59 -53.13
N LEU A 928 120.44 -3.58 -53.41
CA LEU A 928 118.99 -3.67 -53.19
C LEU A 928 118.34 -4.73 -54.08
N GLU A 929 118.79 -4.88 -55.33
CA GLU A 929 118.37 -5.98 -56.22
C GLU A 929 118.76 -7.35 -55.66
N GLU A 930 120.00 -7.52 -55.23
CA GLU A 930 120.48 -8.75 -54.58
C GLU A 930 119.71 -9.07 -53.29
N GLN A 931 119.32 -8.06 -52.50
CA GLN A 931 118.54 -8.26 -51.28
C GLN A 931 117.05 -8.51 -51.56
N ALA A 932 116.50 -7.98 -52.67
CA ALA A 932 115.10 -8.19 -53.06
C ALA A 932 114.88 -9.56 -53.73
N PHE A 933 115.86 -10.03 -54.51
CA PHE A 933 115.79 -11.26 -55.30
C PHE A 933 115.36 -12.51 -54.50
N PRO A 934 115.88 -12.79 -53.28
CA PRO A 934 115.43 -13.92 -52.48
C PRO A 934 113.95 -13.90 -52.11
N PHE A 935 113.32 -12.72 -52.05
CA PHE A 935 111.89 -12.59 -51.77
C PHE A 935 111.05 -12.76 -53.04
N GLU A 936 111.56 -12.38 -54.20
CA GLU A 936 110.93 -12.69 -55.49
C GLU A 936 110.92 -14.21 -55.74
N GLU A 937 112.05 -14.89 -55.51
CA GLU A 937 112.15 -16.36 -55.59
C GLU A 937 111.18 -17.06 -54.63
N LYS A 938 111.04 -16.54 -53.40
CA LYS A 938 110.03 -17.05 -52.45
C LYS A 938 108.60 -16.83 -52.94
N ALA A 939 108.31 -15.68 -53.56
CA ALA A 939 106.99 -15.42 -54.13
C ALA A 939 106.68 -16.42 -55.25
N ILE A 940 107.63 -16.66 -56.16
CA ILE A 940 107.52 -17.66 -57.24
C ILE A 940 107.26 -19.04 -56.63
N ALA A 941 108.10 -19.50 -55.70
CA ALA A 941 107.95 -20.81 -55.08
C ALA A 941 106.57 -21.01 -54.42
N VAL A 942 106.07 -20.00 -53.70
CA VAL A 942 104.73 -20.04 -53.08
C VAL A 942 103.62 -20.08 -54.13
N PHE A 943 103.72 -19.30 -55.21
CA PHE A 943 102.73 -19.35 -56.28
C PHE A 943 102.75 -20.70 -57.02
N GLU A 944 103.93 -21.27 -57.26
CA GLU A 944 104.09 -22.60 -57.87
C GLU A 944 103.49 -23.70 -56.99
N GLU A 945 103.76 -23.65 -55.69
CA GLU A 945 103.16 -24.55 -54.71
C GLU A 945 101.63 -24.42 -54.71
N ASN A 946 101.10 -23.20 -54.75
CA ASN A 946 99.66 -22.98 -54.85
C ASN A 946 99.09 -23.56 -56.15
N LEU A 947 99.81 -23.40 -57.27
CA LEU A 947 99.42 -23.91 -58.58
C LEU A 947 99.46 -25.45 -58.65
N SER A 948 100.33 -26.10 -57.89
CA SER A 948 100.41 -27.56 -57.81
C SER A 948 99.10 -28.21 -57.35
N ARG A 949 98.23 -27.47 -56.65
CA ARG A 949 96.90 -27.93 -56.21
C ARG A 949 95.92 -28.19 -57.36
N LEU A 950 96.24 -27.75 -58.58
CA LEU A 950 95.58 -28.18 -59.81
C LEU A 950 95.56 -29.70 -59.96
N TYR A 951 96.64 -30.39 -59.58
CA TYR A 951 96.75 -31.85 -59.66
C TYR A 951 95.78 -32.56 -58.69
N SER A 952 95.27 -31.85 -57.68
CA SER A 952 94.26 -32.32 -56.74
C SER A 952 92.83 -31.92 -57.15
N GLY A 953 92.62 -31.41 -58.37
CA GLY A 953 91.32 -31.04 -58.91
C GLY A 953 90.78 -29.68 -58.45
N ILE A 954 91.60 -28.88 -57.75
CA ILE A 954 91.19 -27.55 -57.27
C ILE A 954 91.49 -26.51 -58.34
N TRP A 955 90.45 -25.83 -58.84
CA TRP A 955 90.59 -24.68 -59.73
C TRP A 955 89.62 -23.56 -59.34
N ASN A 956 90.16 -22.46 -58.84
CA ASN A 956 89.38 -21.32 -58.37
C ASN A 956 90.02 -19.98 -58.74
N THR A 957 89.37 -18.88 -58.36
CA THR A 957 89.81 -17.52 -58.68
C THR A 957 91.21 -17.19 -58.15
N GLU A 958 91.60 -17.70 -56.98
CA GLU A 958 92.89 -17.40 -56.36
C GLU A 958 94.06 -18.13 -57.02
N LEU A 959 93.83 -19.34 -57.55
CA LEU A 959 94.79 -20.04 -58.40
C LEU A 959 95.01 -19.30 -59.72
N ARG A 960 93.95 -18.76 -60.33
CA ARG A 960 94.07 -17.94 -61.54
C ARG A 960 94.91 -16.69 -61.28
N LYS A 961 94.72 -16.04 -60.12
CA LYS A 961 95.55 -14.89 -59.73
C LYS A 961 97.02 -15.29 -59.50
N SER A 962 97.26 -16.45 -58.89
CA SER A 962 98.63 -16.98 -58.70
C SER A 962 99.30 -17.31 -60.03
N LEU A 963 98.59 -17.93 -60.98
CA LEU A 963 99.07 -18.15 -62.35
C LEU A 963 99.39 -16.82 -63.04
N ALA A 964 98.50 -15.82 -62.94
CA ALA A 964 98.72 -14.52 -63.53
C ALA A 964 99.98 -13.82 -62.97
N ALA A 965 100.23 -13.94 -61.66
CA ALA A 965 101.46 -13.45 -61.04
C ALA A 965 102.70 -14.19 -61.57
N LEU A 966 102.66 -15.52 -61.65
CA LEU A 966 103.75 -16.32 -62.25
C LEU A 966 104.02 -15.99 -63.72
N THR A 967 102.98 -15.71 -64.52
CA THR A 967 103.14 -15.27 -65.91
C THR A 967 103.87 -13.93 -66.02
N GLN A 968 103.78 -13.06 -65.00
CA GLN A 968 104.53 -11.80 -64.96
C GLN A 968 105.96 -11.99 -64.48
N LEU A 969 106.20 -12.84 -63.48
CA LEU A 969 107.51 -13.07 -62.87
C LEU A 969 108.41 -13.95 -63.75
N GLU A 970 107.89 -15.06 -64.27
CA GLU A 970 108.62 -16.01 -65.12
C GLU A 970 107.88 -16.25 -66.45
N PRO A 971 107.80 -15.24 -67.34
CA PRO A 971 107.04 -15.36 -68.58
C PRO A 971 107.57 -16.48 -69.49
N ALA A 972 108.87 -16.75 -69.51
CA ALA A 972 109.45 -17.83 -70.30
C ALA A 972 108.91 -19.23 -69.91
N ARG A 973 108.49 -19.41 -68.64
CA ARG A 973 107.99 -20.67 -68.09
C ARG A 973 106.46 -20.74 -68.11
N TYR A 974 105.79 -19.66 -67.71
CA TYR A 974 104.33 -19.64 -67.48
C TYR A 974 103.52 -18.86 -68.53
N ARG A 975 104.14 -18.08 -69.43
CA ARG A 975 103.47 -17.45 -70.59
C ARG A 975 103.43 -18.36 -71.82
N LYS A 976 103.79 -19.64 -71.67
CA LYS A 976 103.60 -20.64 -72.72
C LYS A 976 102.10 -20.85 -72.87
N GLN A 977 101.51 -20.51 -74.01
CA GLN A 977 100.13 -20.90 -74.31
C GLN A 977 100.03 -22.43 -74.17
N PRO A 978 99.29 -22.96 -73.18
CA PRO A 978 99.14 -24.39 -73.06
C PRO A 978 98.12 -24.86 -74.10
N LYS A 979 98.42 -25.95 -74.82
CA LYS A 979 97.49 -26.73 -75.66
C LYS A 979 96.33 -27.38 -74.85
N LEU A 980 95.97 -26.84 -73.69
CA LEU A 980 94.99 -27.38 -72.74
C LEU A 980 93.71 -26.53 -72.60
N GLU A 981 93.57 -25.40 -73.31
CA GLU A 981 92.27 -24.70 -73.42
C GLU A 981 91.19 -25.55 -74.09
N ALA A 982 91.54 -26.55 -74.91
CA ALA A 982 90.57 -27.42 -75.57
C ALA A 982 89.91 -28.49 -74.66
N VAL A 983 90.43 -28.75 -73.46
CA VAL A 983 89.91 -29.83 -72.58
C VAL A 983 89.02 -29.32 -71.45
N TYR A 984 89.16 -28.05 -71.04
CA TYR A 984 88.36 -27.49 -69.94
C TYR A 984 87.14 -26.68 -70.39
N ASP A 985 87.12 -26.13 -71.61
CA ASP A 985 85.91 -25.50 -72.17
C ASP A 985 84.82 -26.53 -72.53
N ALA A 986 85.15 -27.83 -72.53
CA ALA A 986 84.20 -28.93 -72.73
C ALA A 986 83.46 -29.39 -71.46
N LEU A 987 83.75 -28.80 -70.29
CA LEU A 987 83.09 -29.09 -69.01
C LEU A 987 82.24 -27.92 -68.48
N ARG A 988 81.81 -27.02 -69.38
CA ARG A 988 80.75 -26.03 -69.08
C ARG A 988 79.36 -26.61 -69.25
#